data_AF-A0A5C5ZXD3-F1
#
_entry.id   AF-A0A5C5ZXD3-F1
#
_cell.length_a   1.000
_cell.length_b   1.000
_cell.length_c   1.000
_cell.angle_alpha   90.00
_cell.angle_beta   90.00
_cell.angle_gamma   90.00
#
_symmetry.space_group_name_H-M   'P 1'
#
loop_
_entity.id
_entity.type
_entity.pdbx_description
1 polymer ?
#
loop_
_entity_poly.entity_id
_entity_poly.type
_entity_poly.pdbx_seq_one_letter_code
_entity_poly.pdbx_strand_id
1 'polypeptide(L)'
;MSDATAFLRQSAADAISDLPDYPSNSFQGKGIVICAGGPTYFIQAWVNVRLIRHLGCSLPIELWHRDDAEMTPTMRSLLEPYGVVCVNASDVARRVGVARLPGWAIKPFAIIHSAFREVLYLDSDSLPVRDPEYLFSDRSYRRSGSLFWTDRYRGETSAYGTVQPSAWQIMNVPFREEPECESGQLLVDKSKVWRELNLCLYFNQNADVYYHYVYGDKDTFRFAWHRLGRAFNTVAFGPSSPPNFRVLYQLDPTGQVIFQHRARAKWTIEPQNRCIAGFQHEDVCLGFIDELRQTWNEILDEWSVGGSETIRDERDRLTRATKVSCWLDGRCVGTTRFESGGTLSGNVRQLPTHWQLLEQPDGTICLALMGDRAAPILLEKGNHEWTGTRVAGRRETITLTCELEETNDRFERVSVNGSPARKQPPSVRFDCQLFSPPSQSVNPLVLQPQPAIDIRSEAMQYDVDHSDDPTRSTSDINNDTETWSAQTAMVSAAGLNELASGGGAVIANDDNRQNKISRQGLKLESFVKIYGLPRSCTNLISHLLRLNFATDVLQNQLGWKHGPNLWCQGDQIHGNPLKFVICVRHPYSWLASFYRFEKQGRRTQCSFADFVLGSSRTYQGRNPIDRYNLLVRMWLGMAIDPVFAQVVRSETIQEDQFAVLRTLERQLKLTRLNPELVDEKLRVGPDEQIRDRTFDLNYYQSQRFLSQYDDALLAQVNDRLDRDLLGSLQYRLIDQLPAPVGVGVF
;
A
#
# COMPACT_ATOMS: atom_id res chain seq x y z
N MET A 1 -31.57 11.05 -11.39
CA MET A 1 -30.36 10.35 -11.90
C MET A 1 -30.41 10.07 -13.41
N SER A 2 -31.59 9.93 -14.04
CA SER A 2 -31.72 9.71 -15.51
C SER A 2 -31.11 10.83 -16.36
N ASP A 3 -31.36 12.09 -15.99
CA ASP A 3 -31.06 13.23 -16.88
C ASP A 3 -29.56 13.56 -16.92
N ALA A 4 -28.87 13.46 -15.78
CA ALA A 4 -27.42 13.64 -15.71
C ALA A 4 -26.66 12.52 -16.46
N THR A 5 -27.13 11.28 -16.35
CA THR A 5 -26.55 10.16 -17.09
C THR A 5 -26.73 10.34 -18.60
N ALA A 6 -27.93 10.73 -19.04
CA ALA A 6 -28.20 11.01 -20.45
C ALA A 6 -27.32 12.16 -20.98
N PHE A 7 -27.18 13.24 -20.21
CA PHE A 7 -26.32 14.37 -20.56
C PHE A 7 -24.85 13.97 -20.74
N LEU A 8 -24.29 13.18 -19.81
CA LEU A 8 -22.89 12.73 -19.89
C LEU A 8 -22.67 11.80 -21.09
N ARG A 9 -23.62 10.91 -21.36
CA ARG A 9 -23.57 10.04 -22.54
C ARG A 9 -23.61 10.83 -23.83
N GLN A 10 -24.47 11.85 -23.91
CA GLN A 10 -24.54 12.73 -25.07
C GLN A 10 -23.24 13.54 -25.22
N SER A 11 -22.73 14.11 -24.13
CA SER A 11 -21.47 14.87 -24.15
C SER A 11 -20.29 14.03 -24.66
N ALA A 12 -20.19 12.77 -24.22
CA ALA A 12 -19.18 11.85 -24.74
C ALA A 12 -19.42 11.47 -26.21
N ALA A 13 -20.67 11.36 -26.66
CA ALA A 13 -20.99 11.09 -28.06
C ALA A 13 -20.65 12.27 -28.98
N ASP A 14 -20.89 13.50 -28.53
CA ASP A 14 -20.50 14.72 -29.22
C ASP A 14 -18.96 14.78 -29.33
N ALA A 15 -18.26 14.53 -28.21
CA ALA A 15 -16.79 14.44 -28.21
C ALA A 15 -16.25 13.36 -29.16
N ILE A 16 -16.91 12.20 -29.27
CA ILE A 16 -16.54 11.12 -30.21
C ILE A 16 -16.66 11.57 -31.67
N SER A 17 -17.67 12.40 -31.96
CA SER A 17 -17.93 12.94 -33.30
C SER A 17 -16.86 13.97 -33.71
N ASP A 18 -16.32 14.69 -32.73
CA ASP A 18 -15.31 15.75 -32.91
C ASP A 18 -13.85 15.28 -32.71
N LEU A 19 -13.60 13.97 -32.58
CA LEU A 19 -12.24 13.47 -32.38
C LEU A 19 -11.35 13.78 -33.58
N PRO A 20 -10.11 14.29 -33.36
CA PRO A 20 -9.22 14.68 -34.44
C PRO A 20 -8.69 13.45 -35.19
N ASP A 21 -8.38 13.64 -36.48
CA ASP A 21 -7.66 12.64 -37.26
C ASP A 21 -6.19 12.53 -36.85
N TYR A 22 -5.59 11.37 -37.13
CA TYR A 22 -4.17 11.13 -36.83
C TYR A 22 -3.27 12.02 -37.72
N PRO A 23 -2.42 12.88 -37.14
CA PRO A 23 -1.55 13.76 -37.91
C PRO A 23 -0.35 12.96 -38.43
N SER A 24 -0.50 12.40 -39.63
CA SER A 24 0.36 11.34 -40.20
C SER A 24 1.85 11.70 -40.33
N ASN A 25 2.20 12.99 -40.31
CA ASN A 25 3.58 13.47 -40.46
C ASN A 25 4.19 14.04 -39.16
N SER A 26 3.48 13.92 -38.03
CA SER A 26 3.90 14.56 -36.77
C SER A 26 4.65 13.65 -35.80
N PHE A 27 4.62 12.33 -36.00
CA PHE A 27 5.17 11.36 -35.06
C PHE A 27 6.03 10.30 -35.75
N GLN A 28 7.15 9.93 -35.12
CA GLN A 28 8.06 8.94 -35.69
C GLN A 28 8.75 8.10 -34.61
N GLY A 29 9.20 6.90 -34.99
CA GLY A 29 9.99 6.04 -34.13
C GLY A 29 9.27 5.55 -32.87
N LYS A 30 10.07 4.92 -32.00
CA LYS A 30 9.68 4.38 -30.70
C LYS A 30 10.31 5.22 -29.60
N GLY A 31 9.64 5.36 -28.47
CA GLY A 31 10.23 5.99 -27.29
C GLY A 31 9.47 5.69 -26.02
N ILE A 32 10.08 6.11 -24.91
CA ILE A 32 9.52 5.98 -23.57
C ILE A 32 9.02 7.34 -23.11
N VAL A 33 7.81 7.38 -22.56
CA VAL A 33 7.23 8.58 -21.98
C VAL A 33 7.05 8.36 -20.48
N ILE A 34 7.59 9.26 -19.67
CA ILE A 34 7.46 9.25 -18.21
C ILE A 34 6.86 10.58 -17.76
N CYS A 35 5.87 10.55 -16.88
CA CYS A 35 5.41 11.78 -16.21
C CYS A 35 6.01 11.88 -14.82
N ALA A 36 6.73 12.97 -14.54
CA ALA A 36 7.31 13.24 -13.23
C ALA A 36 7.56 14.74 -13.04
N GLY A 37 7.30 15.22 -11.83
CA GLY A 37 7.47 16.61 -11.46
C GLY A 37 7.51 16.76 -9.94
N GLY A 38 8.23 17.77 -9.47
CA GLY A 38 8.51 18.02 -8.06
C GLY A 38 9.45 16.96 -7.47
N PRO A 39 9.93 17.19 -6.23
CA PRO A 39 11.01 16.38 -5.69
C PRO A 39 10.68 14.90 -5.53
N THR A 40 9.45 14.58 -5.11
CA THR A 40 9.03 13.20 -4.85
C THR A 40 9.07 12.33 -6.12
N TYR A 41 8.49 12.83 -7.22
CA TYR A 41 8.41 12.07 -8.48
C TYR A 41 9.69 12.15 -9.29
N PHE A 42 10.44 13.26 -9.17
CA PHE A 42 11.76 13.35 -9.79
C PHE A 42 12.73 12.28 -9.28
N ILE A 43 12.74 12.00 -7.96
CA ILE A 43 13.56 10.90 -7.40
C ILE A 43 13.17 9.56 -8.03
N GLN A 44 11.88 9.29 -8.24
CA GLN A 44 11.44 8.04 -8.88
C GLN A 44 11.92 7.98 -10.32
N ALA A 45 11.69 9.06 -11.07
CA ALA A 45 12.06 9.15 -12.48
C ALA A 45 13.57 9.04 -12.68
N TRP A 46 14.37 9.64 -11.80
CA TRP A 46 15.82 9.47 -11.79
C TRP A 46 16.21 7.99 -11.69
N VAL A 47 15.72 7.29 -10.66
CA VAL A 47 16.04 5.86 -10.48
C VAL A 47 15.56 5.04 -11.68
N ASN A 48 14.37 5.33 -12.21
CA ASN A 48 13.82 4.62 -13.36
C ASN A 48 14.65 4.83 -14.64
N VAL A 49 14.95 6.09 -14.99
CA VAL A 49 15.81 6.43 -16.14
C VAL A 49 17.18 5.77 -16.02
N ARG A 50 17.79 5.84 -14.83
CA ARG A 50 19.09 5.22 -14.57
C ARG A 50 19.06 3.72 -14.73
N LEU A 51 18.02 3.06 -14.22
CA LEU A 51 17.86 1.62 -14.37
C LEU A 51 17.60 1.25 -15.83
N ILE A 52 16.76 1.97 -16.57
CA ILE A 52 16.52 1.76 -18.01
C ILE A 52 17.85 1.78 -18.77
N ARG A 53 18.72 2.76 -18.51
CA ARG A 53 20.05 2.85 -19.13
C ARG A 53 21.00 1.75 -18.67
N HIS A 54 21.00 1.41 -17.38
CA HIS A 54 21.80 0.31 -16.83
C HIS A 54 21.44 -1.04 -17.48
N LEU A 55 20.18 -1.25 -17.81
CA LEU A 55 19.68 -2.45 -18.49
C LEU A 55 19.99 -2.49 -19.99
N GLY A 56 20.65 -1.47 -20.54
CA GLY A 56 21.10 -1.41 -21.93
C GLY A 56 20.08 -0.83 -22.92
N CYS A 57 18.93 -0.33 -22.45
CA CYS A 57 17.89 0.22 -23.31
C CYS A 57 18.32 1.60 -23.85
N SER A 58 18.36 1.73 -25.19
CA SER A 58 18.75 2.97 -25.88
C SER A 58 17.57 3.79 -26.43
N LEU A 59 16.33 3.39 -26.14
CA LEU A 59 15.16 4.13 -26.60
C LEU A 59 15.20 5.59 -26.10
N PRO A 60 14.81 6.57 -26.94
CA PRO A 60 14.69 7.96 -26.51
C PRO A 60 13.63 8.07 -25.41
N ILE A 61 13.89 8.93 -24.42
CA ILE A 61 12.98 9.15 -23.28
C ILE A 61 12.53 10.62 -23.30
N GLU A 62 11.22 10.83 -23.25
CA GLU A 62 10.65 12.13 -22.90
C GLU A 62 10.11 12.09 -21.47
N LEU A 63 10.57 13.01 -20.63
CA LEU A 63 10.05 13.21 -19.28
C LEU A 63 9.14 14.43 -19.28
N TRP A 64 7.85 14.21 -19.05
CA TRP A 64 6.82 15.24 -19.04
C TRP A 64 6.56 15.71 -17.60
N HIS A 65 6.62 17.01 -17.39
CA HIS A 65 6.31 17.67 -16.11
C HIS A 65 5.22 18.72 -16.31
N ARG A 66 4.51 19.10 -15.25
CA ARG A 66 3.35 19.99 -15.37
C ARG A 66 3.75 21.39 -15.84
N ASP A 67 4.72 21.99 -15.16
CA ASP A 67 5.22 23.34 -15.40
C ASP A 67 6.65 23.48 -14.86
N ASP A 68 7.27 24.63 -15.07
CA ASP A 68 8.68 24.87 -14.68
C ASP A 68 8.90 24.88 -13.17
N ALA A 69 7.86 25.06 -12.34
CA ALA A 69 7.99 24.99 -10.89
C ALA A 69 8.21 23.55 -10.40
N GLU A 70 7.75 22.55 -11.16
CA GLU A 70 7.96 21.14 -10.87
C GLU A 70 9.26 20.56 -11.48
N MET A 71 9.97 21.30 -12.32
CA MET A 71 11.16 20.80 -13.02
C MET A 71 12.21 21.89 -13.18
N THR A 72 13.13 21.96 -12.24
CA THR A 72 14.19 22.97 -12.21
C THR A 72 15.22 22.77 -13.34
N PRO A 73 16.03 23.79 -13.69
CA PRO A 73 17.14 23.62 -14.61
C PRO A 73 18.16 22.56 -14.17
N THR A 74 18.43 22.41 -12.86
CA THR A 74 19.37 21.39 -12.37
C THR A 74 18.80 20.00 -12.54
N MET A 75 17.51 19.78 -12.22
CA MET A 75 16.82 18.50 -12.47
C MET A 75 16.95 18.09 -13.94
N ARG A 76 16.74 19.02 -14.87
CA ARG A 76 16.91 18.77 -16.32
C ARG A 76 18.36 18.42 -16.67
N SER A 77 19.32 19.17 -16.15
CA SER A 77 20.76 18.97 -16.40
C SER A 77 21.25 17.62 -15.88
N LEU A 78 20.69 17.12 -14.77
CA LEU A 78 21.00 15.80 -14.24
C LEU A 78 20.57 14.67 -15.20
N LEU A 79 19.45 14.84 -15.89
CA LEU A 79 18.89 13.83 -16.80
C LEU A 79 19.48 13.89 -18.22
N GLU A 80 20.04 15.02 -18.64
CA GLU A 80 20.60 15.25 -19.98
C GLU A 80 21.66 14.20 -20.39
N PRO A 81 22.64 13.81 -19.55
CA PRO A 81 23.61 12.77 -19.89
C PRO A 81 23.00 11.40 -20.22
N TYR A 82 21.75 11.16 -19.82
CA TYR A 82 21.02 9.92 -20.05
C TYR A 82 20.09 10.00 -21.27
N GLY A 83 20.21 11.06 -22.08
CA GLY A 83 19.44 11.24 -23.32
C GLY A 83 17.94 11.43 -23.07
N VAL A 84 17.59 12.13 -21.98
CA VAL A 84 16.20 12.45 -21.63
C VAL A 84 15.89 13.87 -22.11
N VAL A 85 14.74 14.03 -22.77
CA VAL A 85 14.19 15.35 -23.10
C VAL A 85 13.08 15.69 -22.11
N CYS A 86 13.27 16.73 -21.31
CA CYS A 86 12.23 17.23 -20.41
C CYS A 86 11.24 18.13 -21.18
N VAL A 87 9.94 17.85 -21.05
CA VAL A 87 8.86 18.56 -21.75
C VAL A 87 7.88 19.18 -20.76
N ASN A 88 7.67 20.49 -20.88
CA ASN A 88 6.70 21.25 -20.11
C ASN A 88 5.29 21.05 -20.71
N ALA A 89 4.42 20.33 -19.99
CA ALA A 89 3.08 20.00 -20.44
C ALA A 89 2.18 21.24 -20.56
N SER A 90 2.33 22.24 -19.68
CA SER A 90 1.54 23.48 -19.72
C SER A 90 1.82 24.30 -20.99
N ASP A 91 3.06 24.33 -21.44
CA ASP A 91 3.43 25.01 -22.69
C ASP A 91 2.87 24.30 -23.92
N VAL A 92 2.89 22.97 -23.92
CA VAL A 92 2.23 22.18 -24.97
C VAL A 92 0.72 22.42 -24.93
N ALA A 93 0.09 22.36 -23.76
CA ALA A 93 -1.35 22.56 -23.60
C ALA A 93 -1.82 23.91 -24.12
N ARG A 94 -1.07 24.98 -23.80
CA ARG A 94 -1.34 26.33 -24.31
C ARG A 94 -1.25 26.40 -25.83
N ARG A 95 -0.26 25.73 -26.44
CA ARG A 95 -0.08 25.69 -27.90
C ARG A 95 -1.20 24.92 -28.61
N VAL A 96 -1.70 23.84 -28.02
CA VAL A 96 -2.74 23.00 -28.63
C VAL A 96 -4.17 23.37 -28.20
N GLY A 97 -4.34 24.42 -27.39
CA GLY A 97 -5.65 24.89 -26.95
C GLY A 97 -6.33 24.01 -25.89
N VAL A 98 -5.57 23.25 -25.10
CA VAL A 98 -6.09 22.44 -24.00
C VAL A 98 -6.21 23.29 -22.73
N ALA A 99 -7.44 23.50 -22.27
CA ALA A 99 -7.74 24.40 -21.15
C ALA A 99 -7.49 23.80 -19.76
N ARG A 100 -7.58 22.47 -19.59
CA ARG A 100 -7.42 21.79 -18.29
C ARG A 100 -6.55 20.53 -18.42
N LEU A 101 -5.57 20.42 -17.51
CA LEU A 101 -4.79 19.21 -17.26
C LEU A 101 -4.76 18.92 -15.75
N PRO A 102 -5.83 18.33 -15.21
CA PRO A 102 -5.89 17.99 -13.79
C PRO A 102 -5.06 16.74 -13.47
N GLY A 103 -4.16 16.82 -12.48
CA GLY A 103 -3.47 15.67 -11.88
C GLY A 103 -3.01 14.61 -12.90
N TRP A 104 -3.61 13.41 -12.82
CA TRP A 104 -3.27 12.26 -13.68
C TRP A 104 -3.62 12.42 -15.18
N ALA A 105 -4.37 13.44 -15.57
CA ALA A 105 -4.69 13.69 -16.98
C ALA A 105 -3.44 14.01 -17.82
N ILE A 106 -2.32 14.36 -17.18
CA ILE A 106 -1.03 14.55 -17.85
C ILE A 106 -0.57 13.29 -18.58
N LYS A 107 -0.95 12.08 -18.14
CA LYS A 107 -0.47 10.82 -18.74
C LYS A 107 -0.97 10.62 -20.18
N PRO A 108 -2.29 10.55 -20.45
CA PRO A 108 -2.78 10.46 -21.82
C PRO A 108 -2.37 11.68 -22.66
N PHE A 109 -2.28 12.86 -22.05
CA PHE A 109 -1.82 14.06 -22.74
C PHE A 109 -0.36 13.94 -23.22
N ALA A 110 0.56 13.52 -22.35
CA ALA A 110 1.97 13.29 -22.68
C ALA A 110 2.13 12.21 -23.75
N ILE A 111 1.36 11.11 -23.66
CA ILE A 111 1.36 10.05 -24.68
C ILE A 111 0.99 10.64 -26.05
N ILE A 112 -0.14 11.35 -26.14
CA ILE A 112 -0.64 11.93 -27.39
C ILE A 112 0.36 12.92 -27.99
N HIS A 113 0.91 13.81 -27.18
CA HIS A 113 1.72 14.94 -27.64
C HIS A 113 3.24 14.69 -27.65
N SER A 114 3.71 13.51 -27.22
CA SER A 114 5.10 13.08 -27.41
C SER A 114 5.49 12.94 -28.88
N ALA A 115 6.78 13.07 -29.19
CA ALA A 115 7.28 12.98 -30.57
C ALA A 115 7.18 11.56 -31.16
N PHE A 116 7.04 10.54 -30.32
CA PHE A 116 7.10 9.14 -30.73
C PHE A 116 5.82 8.70 -31.41
N ARG A 117 5.90 7.84 -32.42
CA ARG A 117 4.71 7.16 -32.97
C ARG A 117 4.30 5.99 -32.07
N GLU A 118 5.26 5.19 -31.66
CA GLU A 118 5.08 4.03 -30.79
C GLU A 118 5.60 4.38 -29.39
N VAL A 119 4.74 4.33 -28.37
CA VAL A 119 5.04 4.81 -27.01
C VAL A 119 4.97 3.65 -26.03
N LEU A 120 6.05 3.45 -25.27
CA LEU A 120 6.00 2.76 -23.98
C LEU A 120 5.85 3.83 -22.90
N TYR A 121 4.67 3.91 -22.29
CA TYR A 121 4.45 4.77 -21.14
C TYR A 121 4.84 4.04 -19.86
N LEU A 122 5.54 4.74 -18.95
CA LEU A 122 5.86 4.25 -17.61
C LEU A 122 5.59 5.34 -16.57
N ASP A 123 4.91 4.96 -15.49
CA ASP A 123 4.93 5.77 -14.27
C ASP A 123 6.38 5.90 -13.77
N SER A 124 6.68 7.04 -13.17
CA SER A 124 8.04 7.34 -12.66
C SER A 124 8.58 6.26 -11.71
N ASP A 125 7.71 5.54 -11.00
CA ASP A 125 8.01 4.44 -10.09
C ASP A 125 7.63 3.05 -10.62
N SER A 126 7.41 2.90 -11.93
CA SER A 126 7.25 1.61 -12.62
C SER A 126 8.56 1.22 -13.31
N LEU A 127 9.39 0.46 -12.60
CA LEU A 127 10.76 0.16 -13.03
C LEU A 127 10.82 -1.15 -13.83
N PRO A 128 11.51 -1.21 -14.98
CA PRO A 128 11.74 -2.46 -15.68
C PRO A 128 12.80 -3.33 -14.98
N VAL A 129 12.70 -4.65 -15.12
CA VAL A 129 13.73 -5.59 -14.60
C VAL A 129 14.72 -6.05 -15.68
N ARG A 130 14.43 -5.78 -16.94
CA ARG A 130 15.26 -6.04 -18.13
C ARG A 130 14.92 -5.04 -19.24
N ASP A 131 15.75 -4.95 -20.29
CA ASP A 131 15.47 -4.07 -21.43
C ASP A 131 14.04 -4.29 -21.97
N PRO A 132 13.17 -3.27 -21.94
CA PRO A 132 11.78 -3.40 -22.37
C PRO A 132 11.56 -3.28 -23.88
N GLU A 133 12.60 -2.97 -24.69
CA GLU A 133 12.43 -2.69 -26.12
C GLU A 133 11.81 -3.86 -26.91
N TYR A 134 12.05 -5.10 -26.49
CA TYR A 134 11.46 -6.29 -27.14
C TYR A 134 9.92 -6.27 -27.13
N LEU A 135 9.27 -5.54 -26.21
CA LEU A 135 7.80 -5.45 -26.12
C LEU A 135 7.18 -4.86 -27.39
N PHE A 136 7.88 -3.95 -28.08
CA PHE A 136 7.44 -3.40 -29.39
C PHE A 136 7.40 -4.47 -30.50
N SER A 137 8.04 -5.62 -30.27
CA SER A 137 8.02 -6.75 -31.19
C SER A 137 6.92 -7.78 -30.88
N ASP A 138 6.19 -7.61 -29.78
CA ASP A 138 5.14 -8.54 -29.39
C ASP A 138 4.04 -8.66 -30.47
N ARG A 139 3.59 -9.90 -30.72
CA ARG A 139 2.63 -10.18 -31.79
C ARG A 139 1.26 -9.58 -31.50
N SER A 140 0.85 -9.57 -30.23
CA SER A 140 -0.44 -9.02 -29.82
C SER A 140 -0.42 -7.50 -29.98
N TYR A 141 0.65 -6.83 -29.54
CA TYR A 141 0.87 -5.40 -29.74
C TYR A 141 0.87 -5.01 -31.22
N ARG A 142 1.67 -5.69 -32.06
CA ARG A 142 1.75 -5.39 -33.50
C ARG A 142 0.39 -5.48 -34.19
N ARG A 143 -0.48 -6.38 -33.73
CA ARG A 143 -1.82 -6.58 -34.29
C ARG A 143 -2.82 -5.50 -33.86
N SER A 144 -2.95 -5.22 -32.57
CA SER A 144 -3.95 -4.26 -32.05
C SER A 144 -3.49 -2.81 -32.12
N GLY A 145 -2.18 -2.57 -32.01
CA GLY A 145 -1.59 -1.27 -31.71
C GLY A 145 -1.62 -0.91 -30.21
N SER A 146 -2.00 -1.85 -29.34
CA SER A 146 -2.02 -1.64 -27.89
C SER A 146 -1.76 -2.91 -27.09
N LEU A 147 -0.96 -2.79 -26.04
CA LEU A 147 -0.74 -3.82 -25.03
C LEU A 147 -0.85 -3.17 -23.63
N PHE A 148 -1.79 -3.68 -22.85
CA PHE A 148 -2.07 -3.22 -21.49
C PHE A 148 -1.72 -4.28 -20.45
N TRP A 149 -1.63 -3.86 -19.19
CA TRP A 149 -1.44 -4.73 -18.04
C TRP A 149 -2.69 -4.71 -17.17
N THR A 150 -3.04 -5.86 -16.60
CA THR A 150 -4.14 -5.91 -15.62
C THR A 150 -3.69 -5.29 -14.30
N ASP A 151 -4.63 -4.70 -13.60
CA ASP A 151 -4.44 -4.30 -12.21
C ASP A 151 -4.70 -5.48 -11.24
N ARG A 152 -4.40 -5.27 -9.96
CA ARG A 152 -4.64 -6.22 -8.87
C ARG A 152 -6.12 -6.38 -8.51
N TYR A 153 -7.00 -5.49 -8.95
CA TYR A 153 -8.45 -5.56 -8.71
C TYR A 153 -9.21 -6.20 -9.88
N ARG A 154 -10.20 -7.06 -9.58
CA ARG A 154 -11.00 -7.78 -10.57
C ARG A 154 -12.51 -7.57 -10.34
N GLY A 155 -13.19 -7.00 -11.33
CA GLY A 155 -14.66 -7.02 -11.47
C GLY A 155 -15.47 -6.33 -10.36
N GLU A 156 -16.80 -6.33 -10.54
CA GLU A 156 -17.78 -5.78 -9.58
C GLU A 156 -17.74 -6.44 -8.19
N THR A 157 -17.17 -7.65 -8.09
CA THR A 157 -17.08 -8.43 -6.85
C THR A 157 -15.79 -8.19 -6.07
N SER A 158 -14.84 -7.43 -6.61
CA SER A 158 -13.70 -6.96 -5.85
C SER A 158 -14.19 -5.93 -4.84
N ALA A 159 -14.17 -6.28 -3.56
CA ALA A 159 -14.41 -5.35 -2.45
C ALA A 159 -13.39 -4.20 -2.35
N TYR A 160 -12.53 -4.06 -3.35
CA TYR A 160 -11.51 -3.04 -3.56
C TYR A 160 -11.48 -2.51 -5.01
N GLY A 161 -12.49 -2.85 -5.84
CA GLY A 161 -12.59 -2.44 -7.23
C GLY A 161 -12.56 -0.92 -7.33
N THR A 162 -11.73 -0.41 -8.23
CA THR A 162 -11.59 1.02 -8.44
C THR A 162 -12.61 1.58 -9.44
N VAL A 163 -13.29 0.69 -10.16
CA VAL A 163 -14.39 1.00 -11.06
C VAL A 163 -15.73 0.79 -10.36
N GLN A 164 -16.53 1.85 -10.23
CA GLN A 164 -17.89 1.77 -9.70
C GLN A 164 -18.83 1.06 -10.71
N PRO A 165 -19.85 0.30 -10.27
CA PRO A 165 -20.85 -0.29 -11.17
C PRO A 165 -21.51 0.73 -12.11
N SER A 166 -21.73 1.95 -11.63
CA SER A 166 -22.30 3.04 -12.43
C SER A 166 -21.38 3.56 -13.54
N ALA A 167 -20.07 3.27 -13.49
CA ALA A 167 -19.12 3.69 -14.52
C ALA A 167 -19.49 3.13 -15.91
N TRP A 168 -19.94 1.86 -15.98
CA TRP A 168 -20.38 1.21 -17.22
C TRP A 168 -21.54 1.97 -17.87
N GLN A 169 -22.50 2.39 -17.05
CA GLN A 169 -23.64 3.17 -17.51
C GLN A 169 -23.19 4.56 -17.96
N ILE A 170 -22.38 5.26 -17.18
CA ILE A 170 -21.94 6.64 -17.46
C ILE A 170 -21.07 6.71 -18.72
N MET A 171 -20.12 5.78 -18.86
CA MET A 171 -19.23 5.66 -20.02
C MET A 171 -19.95 5.08 -21.25
N ASN A 172 -21.20 4.65 -21.12
CA ASN A 172 -22.00 4.00 -22.16
C ASN A 172 -21.30 2.80 -22.79
N VAL A 173 -20.80 1.92 -21.92
CA VAL A 173 -20.15 0.66 -22.26
C VAL A 173 -20.95 -0.47 -21.61
N PRO A 174 -21.39 -1.50 -22.36
CA PRO A 174 -22.01 -2.67 -21.77
C PRO A 174 -21.10 -3.29 -20.70
N PHE A 175 -21.68 -3.79 -19.61
CA PHE A 175 -20.90 -4.45 -18.56
C PHE A 175 -20.07 -5.59 -19.16
N ARG A 176 -18.82 -5.72 -18.68
CA ARG A 176 -17.91 -6.81 -19.05
C ARG A 176 -17.20 -7.32 -17.81
N GLU A 177 -17.26 -8.62 -17.60
CA GLU A 177 -16.55 -9.28 -16.51
C GLU A 177 -15.09 -9.53 -16.90
N GLU A 178 -14.26 -8.50 -16.75
CA GLU A 178 -12.83 -8.52 -17.09
C GLU A 178 -12.02 -7.76 -16.03
N PRO A 179 -10.72 -8.07 -15.87
CA PRO A 179 -9.85 -7.34 -14.94
C PRO A 179 -9.76 -5.86 -15.28
N GLU A 180 -9.63 -5.02 -14.25
CA GLU A 180 -9.27 -3.61 -14.41
C GLU A 180 -7.89 -3.49 -15.07
N CYS A 181 -7.64 -2.40 -15.78
CA CYS A 181 -6.32 -2.12 -16.36
C CYS A 181 -5.47 -1.27 -15.41
N GLU A 182 -4.18 -1.58 -15.32
CA GLU A 182 -3.19 -0.71 -14.68
C GLU A 182 -2.68 0.30 -15.71
N SER A 183 -2.63 1.58 -15.35
CA SER A 183 -2.13 2.64 -16.23
C SER A 183 -0.69 3.05 -15.95
N GLY A 184 -0.08 2.49 -14.90
CA GLY A 184 1.34 2.72 -14.60
C GLY A 184 2.31 2.19 -15.64
N GLN A 185 1.85 1.35 -16.58
CA GLN A 185 2.60 0.96 -17.77
C GLN A 185 1.66 0.52 -18.89
N LEU A 186 1.92 1.01 -20.10
CA LEU A 186 1.17 0.63 -21.30
C LEU A 186 2.02 0.84 -22.55
N LEU A 187 1.69 0.10 -23.61
CA LEU A 187 2.36 0.20 -24.90
C LEU A 187 1.34 0.50 -26.00
N VAL A 188 1.53 1.56 -26.77
CA VAL A 188 0.58 2.02 -27.80
C VAL A 188 1.27 2.45 -29.10
N ASP A 189 0.65 2.17 -30.25
CA ASP A 189 1.00 2.71 -31.56
C ASP A 189 -0.03 3.78 -31.94
N LYS A 190 0.33 5.06 -31.80
CA LYS A 190 -0.60 6.18 -32.00
C LYS A 190 -1.25 6.16 -33.38
N SER A 191 -0.58 5.64 -34.40
CA SER A 191 -1.16 5.52 -35.76
C SER A 191 -2.34 4.55 -35.85
N LYS A 192 -2.47 3.63 -34.90
CA LYS A 192 -3.52 2.58 -34.88
C LYS A 192 -4.63 2.84 -33.87
N VAL A 193 -4.34 3.62 -32.83
CA VAL A 193 -5.24 3.83 -31.68
C VAL A 193 -5.48 5.31 -31.35
N TRP A 194 -5.35 6.19 -32.36
CA TRP A 194 -5.43 7.64 -32.17
C TRP A 194 -6.77 8.09 -31.60
N ARG A 195 -7.89 7.55 -32.12
CA ARG A 195 -9.24 7.94 -31.70
C ARG A 195 -9.48 7.55 -30.25
N GLU A 196 -9.04 6.37 -29.86
CA GLU A 196 -9.16 5.82 -28.52
C GLU A 196 -8.31 6.59 -27.51
N LEU A 197 -7.10 7.00 -27.88
CA LEU A 197 -6.27 7.87 -27.05
C LEU A 197 -6.94 9.24 -26.84
N ASN A 198 -7.50 9.86 -27.88
CA ASN A 198 -8.17 11.16 -27.75
C ASN A 198 -9.45 11.07 -26.91
N LEU A 199 -10.23 9.99 -27.03
CA LEU A 199 -11.38 9.77 -26.14
C LEU A 199 -10.94 9.52 -24.68
N CYS A 200 -9.84 8.77 -24.49
CA CYS A 200 -9.23 8.62 -23.17
C CYS A 200 -8.84 9.98 -22.58
N LEU A 201 -8.16 10.84 -23.36
CA LEU A 201 -7.81 12.19 -22.93
C LEU A 201 -9.06 13.01 -22.57
N TYR A 202 -10.13 12.93 -23.35
CA TYR A 202 -11.40 13.59 -23.05
C TYR A 202 -11.94 13.18 -21.66
N PHE A 203 -11.97 11.90 -21.32
CA PHE A 203 -12.40 11.46 -19.99
C PHE A 203 -11.53 12.04 -18.88
N ASN A 204 -10.22 12.12 -19.10
CA ASN A 204 -9.27 12.63 -18.12
C ASN A 204 -9.29 14.17 -17.99
N GLN A 205 -9.60 14.90 -19.07
CA GLN A 205 -9.79 16.37 -19.00
C GLN A 205 -11.05 16.75 -18.22
N ASN A 206 -12.04 15.86 -18.20
CA ASN A 206 -13.28 15.97 -17.43
C ASN A 206 -13.21 15.15 -16.12
N ALA A 207 -12.04 15.15 -15.48
CA ALA A 207 -11.77 14.38 -14.25
C ALA A 207 -12.73 14.70 -13.09
N ASP A 208 -13.23 15.93 -13.01
CA ASP A 208 -14.24 16.37 -12.05
C ASP A 208 -15.58 15.63 -12.18
N VAL A 209 -15.81 14.94 -13.30
CA VAL A 209 -16.94 14.06 -13.49
C VAL A 209 -16.50 12.60 -13.43
N TYR A 210 -15.59 12.20 -14.32
CA TYR A 210 -15.32 10.79 -14.55
C TYR A 210 -14.58 10.11 -13.38
N TYR A 211 -13.74 10.84 -12.63
CA TYR A 211 -13.03 10.25 -11.48
C TYR A 211 -13.93 9.99 -10.26
N HIS A 212 -15.20 10.41 -10.31
CA HIS A 212 -16.19 9.94 -9.34
C HIS A 212 -16.58 8.47 -9.57
N TYR A 213 -16.36 7.94 -10.77
CA TYR A 213 -16.76 6.59 -11.18
C TYR A 213 -15.58 5.64 -11.36
N VAL A 214 -14.38 6.17 -11.58
CA VAL A 214 -13.14 5.41 -11.71
C VAL A 214 -12.04 6.03 -10.85
N TYR A 215 -11.05 5.25 -10.42
CA TYR A 215 -9.92 5.80 -9.65
C TYR A 215 -8.86 6.41 -10.57
N GLY A 216 -9.01 7.71 -10.81
CA GLY A 216 -8.07 8.45 -11.65
C GLY A 216 -8.11 8.02 -13.11
N ASP A 217 -6.96 8.05 -13.76
CA ASP A 217 -6.79 7.75 -15.19
C ASP A 217 -6.85 6.25 -15.51
N LYS A 218 -6.68 5.41 -14.50
CA LYS A 218 -6.41 3.98 -14.58
C LYS A 218 -7.24 3.20 -15.61
N ASP A 219 -8.55 3.14 -15.43
CA ASP A 219 -9.46 2.41 -16.33
C ASP A 219 -9.99 3.26 -17.50
N THR A 220 -9.62 4.54 -17.58
CA THR A 220 -10.11 5.42 -18.66
C THR A 220 -9.64 4.96 -20.05
N PHE A 221 -8.43 4.38 -20.15
CA PHE A 221 -7.94 3.74 -21.36
C PHE A 221 -8.86 2.59 -21.78
N ARG A 222 -9.15 1.66 -20.85
CA ARG A 222 -10.01 0.51 -21.13
C ARG A 222 -11.41 0.93 -21.59
N PHE A 223 -12.01 1.90 -20.90
CA PHE A 223 -13.34 2.42 -21.26
C PHE A 223 -13.35 3.09 -22.64
N ALA A 224 -12.32 3.85 -23.01
CA ALA A 224 -12.24 4.49 -24.31
C ALA A 224 -12.20 3.47 -25.47
N TRP A 225 -11.44 2.38 -25.30
CA TRP A 225 -11.38 1.30 -26.30
C TRP A 225 -12.72 0.58 -26.45
N HIS A 226 -13.34 0.19 -25.34
CA HIS A 226 -14.66 -0.45 -25.40
C HIS A 226 -15.72 0.44 -25.99
N ARG A 227 -15.71 1.73 -25.63
CA ARG A 227 -16.69 2.70 -26.13
C ARG A 227 -16.62 2.86 -27.64
N LEU A 228 -15.43 2.73 -28.23
CA LEU A 228 -15.22 2.80 -29.68
C LEU A 228 -15.22 1.42 -30.37
N GLY A 229 -15.52 0.34 -29.65
CA GLY A 229 -15.55 -1.02 -30.20
C GLY A 229 -14.17 -1.52 -30.65
N ARG A 230 -13.08 -0.96 -30.12
CA ARG A 230 -11.71 -1.30 -30.52
C ARG A 230 -11.19 -2.49 -29.73
N ALA A 231 -10.73 -3.52 -30.42
CA ALA A 231 -10.01 -4.63 -29.80
C ALA A 231 -8.64 -4.18 -29.27
N PHE A 232 -8.32 -4.55 -28.04
CA PHE A 232 -7.00 -4.40 -27.42
C PHE A 232 -6.56 -5.73 -26.80
N ASN A 233 -5.27 -5.84 -26.52
CA ASN A 233 -4.73 -6.97 -25.78
C ASN A 233 -4.31 -6.51 -24.39
N THR A 234 -4.60 -7.33 -23.40
CA THR A 234 -4.05 -7.22 -22.05
C THR A 234 -3.16 -8.44 -21.83
N VAL A 235 -2.04 -8.26 -21.13
CA VAL A 235 -1.21 -9.41 -20.73
C VAL A 235 -2.07 -10.40 -19.95
N ALA A 236 -2.04 -11.67 -20.37
CA ALA A 236 -2.90 -12.72 -19.81
C ALA A 236 -2.59 -13.05 -18.34
N PHE A 237 -1.35 -12.80 -17.92
CA PHE A 237 -0.90 -13.01 -16.56
C PHE A 237 -1.20 -11.79 -15.69
N GLY A 238 -1.99 -12.01 -14.64
CA GLY A 238 -2.29 -10.96 -13.65
C GLY A 238 -1.09 -10.58 -12.80
N PRO A 239 -1.02 -9.35 -12.25
CA PRO A 239 0.10 -8.93 -11.43
C PRO A 239 0.22 -9.80 -10.18
N SER A 240 1.46 -9.98 -9.74
CA SER A 240 1.73 -10.43 -8.38
C SER A 240 2.07 -9.23 -7.51
N SER A 241 1.74 -9.29 -6.23
CA SER A 241 2.06 -8.22 -5.28
C SER A 241 2.44 -8.89 -3.97
N PRO A 242 3.46 -8.39 -3.24
CA PRO A 242 3.65 -8.80 -1.88
C PRO A 242 2.38 -8.43 -1.09
N PRO A 243 2.09 -9.16 0.00
CA PRO A 243 0.83 -9.03 0.75
C PRO A 243 0.55 -7.63 1.32
N ASN A 244 1.58 -6.78 1.46
CA ASN A 244 1.46 -5.39 1.91
C ASN A 244 1.01 -4.40 0.81
N PHE A 245 0.82 -4.89 -0.42
CA PHE A 245 0.35 -4.11 -1.58
C PHE A 245 1.26 -2.93 -1.98
N ARG A 246 2.51 -2.91 -1.51
CA ARG A 246 3.43 -1.79 -1.72
C ARG A 246 4.04 -1.74 -3.11
N VAL A 247 4.23 -2.90 -3.73
CA VAL A 247 4.79 -3.04 -5.07
C VAL A 247 3.86 -3.91 -5.92
N LEU A 248 3.69 -3.62 -7.21
CA LEU A 248 3.11 -4.58 -8.15
C LEU A 248 4.22 -5.12 -9.05
N TYR A 249 4.35 -6.43 -9.12
CA TYR A 249 5.16 -7.13 -10.11
C TYR A 249 4.27 -7.50 -11.30
N GLN A 250 4.51 -6.83 -12.41
CA GLN A 250 3.76 -6.95 -13.65
C GLN A 250 4.53 -7.85 -14.61
N LEU A 251 3.82 -8.81 -15.19
CA LEU A 251 4.42 -9.85 -16.02
C LEU A 251 4.31 -9.48 -17.50
N ASP A 252 5.18 -10.03 -18.33
CA ASP A 252 5.14 -9.87 -19.78
C ASP A 252 4.24 -10.94 -20.44
N PRO A 253 4.04 -10.88 -21.77
CA PRO A 253 3.26 -11.90 -22.49
C PRO A 253 3.79 -13.34 -22.37
N THR A 254 5.00 -13.56 -21.85
CA THR A 254 5.60 -14.88 -21.62
C THR A 254 5.47 -15.35 -20.17
N GLY A 255 4.90 -14.53 -19.28
CA GLY A 255 4.72 -14.86 -17.87
C GLY A 255 5.97 -14.61 -17.01
N GLN A 256 6.90 -13.77 -17.48
CA GLN A 256 8.05 -13.33 -16.68
C GLN A 256 7.81 -11.92 -16.15
N VAL A 257 8.30 -11.61 -14.94
CA VAL A 257 8.25 -10.24 -14.41
C VAL A 257 9.00 -9.32 -15.37
N ILE A 258 8.36 -8.22 -15.76
CA ILE A 258 8.96 -7.17 -16.60
C ILE A 258 8.98 -5.83 -15.89
N PHE A 259 7.93 -5.48 -15.12
CA PHE A 259 7.89 -4.23 -14.35
C PHE A 259 7.66 -4.49 -12.86
N GLN A 260 8.29 -3.67 -12.02
CA GLN A 260 8.15 -3.65 -10.57
C GLN A 260 7.74 -2.25 -10.12
N HIS A 261 6.43 -2.04 -9.96
CA HIS A 261 5.81 -0.75 -9.71
C HIS A 261 5.74 -0.44 -8.22
N ARG A 262 6.53 0.50 -7.71
CA ARG A 262 6.59 0.91 -6.29
C ARG A 262 5.44 1.82 -5.83
N ALA A 263 4.21 1.46 -6.21
CA ALA A 263 2.99 2.27 -6.04
C ALA A 263 2.74 2.81 -4.62
N ARG A 264 3.18 2.12 -3.55
CA ARG A 264 3.09 2.60 -2.15
C ARG A 264 4.41 2.46 -1.37
N ALA A 265 5.53 2.46 -2.09
CA ALA A 265 6.88 2.39 -1.54
C ALA A 265 7.85 3.25 -2.35
N LYS A 266 7.43 4.47 -2.70
CA LYS A 266 8.25 5.45 -3.41
C LYS A 266 9.61 5.63 -2.73
N TRP A 267 10.65 5.77 -3.55
CA TRP A 267 12.00 6.10 -3.11
C TRP A 267 12.04 7.47 -2.44
N THR A 268 12.95 7.65 -1.50
CA THR A 268 13.23 8.90 -0.81
C THR A 268 14.70 9.27 -1.00
N ILE A 269 15.02 10.56 -0.96
CA ILE A 269 16.41 11.03 -1.00
C ILE A 269 17.18 10.64 0.27
N GLU A 270 16.46 10.32 1.35
CA GLU A 270 17.02 9.89 2.62
C GLU A 270 17.88 8.61 2.50
N PRO A 271 18.88 8.42 3.38
CA PRO A 271 19.73 7.22 3.38
C PRO A 271 18.95 5.93 3.57
N GLN A 272 17.88 5.95 4.36
CA GLN A 272 17.08 4.76 4.61
C GLN A 272 15.89 4.68 3.66
N ASN A 273 16.03 3.86 2.63
CA ASN A 273 14.92 3.44 1.79
C ASN A 273 14.41 2.05 2.20
N ARG A 274 13.12 1.81 2.01
CA ARG A 274 12.50 0.53 2.38
C ARG A 274 12.92 -0.57 1.41
N CYS A 275 13.51 -1.64 1.93
CA CYS A 275 13.77 -2.86 1.18
C CYS A 275 12.48 -3.61 0.87
N ILE A 276 12.38 -4.16 -0.34
CA ILE A 276 11.22 -4.92 -0.79
C ILE A 276 11.65 -6.32 -1.20
N ALA A 277 11.11 -7.34 -0.53
CA ALA A 277 11.39 -8.73 -0.85
C ALA A 277 11.05 -9.06 -2.32
N GLY A 278 12.01 -9.67 -3.02
CA GLY A 278 11.89 -10.07 -4.43
C GLY A 278 12.06 -8.92 -5.44
N PHE A 279 12.36 -7.71 -5.00
CA PHE A 279 12.62 -6.58 -5.88
C PHE A 279 13.98 -6.75 -6.57
N GLN A 280 13.97 -6.75 -7.90
CA GLN A 280 15.19 -6.95 -8.68
C GLN A 280 15.97 -5.64 -8.79
N HIS A 281 17.29 -5.73 -8.83
CA HIS A 281 18.18 -4.56 -8.93
C HIS A 281 18.02 -3.55 -7.79
N GLU A 282 17.57 -3.96 -6.60
CA GLU A 282 17.35 -3.04 -5.47
C GLU A 282 18.64 -2.30 -5.09
N ASP A 283 19.77 -3.02 -4.94
CA ASP A 283 21.08 -2.42 -4.60
C ASP A 283 21.56 -1.42 -5.66
N VAL A 284 21.31 -1.73 -6.93
CA VAL A 284 21.65 -0.83 -8.05
C VAL A 284 20.81 0.45 -7.99
N CYS A 285 19.51 0.31 -7.71
CA CYS A 285 18.60 1.44 -7.51
C CYS A 285 19.05 2.33 -6.34
N LEU A 286 19.45 1.72 -5.22
CA LEU A 286 19.95 2.44 -4.05
C LEU A 286 21.24 3.22 -4.37
N GLY A 287 22.15 2.62 -5.14
CA GLY A 287 23.35 3.31 -5.63
C GLY A 287 23.03 4.56 -6.46
N PHE A 288 21.98 4.53 -7.28
CA PHE A 288 21.53 5.72 -8.02
C PHE A 288 20.96 6.81 -7.11
N ILE A 289 20.30 6.44 -6.01
CA ILE A 289 19.82 7.41 -5.01
C ILE A 289 21.00 8.07 -4.30
N ASP A 290 22.03 7.30 -3.95
CA ASP A 290 23.24 7.84 -3.32
C ASP A 290 23.99 8.79 -4.26
N GLU A 291 24.06 8.49 -5.56
CA GLU A 291 24.60 9.41 -6.56
C GLU A 291 23.75 10.68 -6.68
N LEU A 292 22.43 10.55 -6.71
CA LEU A 292 21.52 11.70 -6.77
C LEU A 292 21.73 12.61 -5.56
N ARG A 293 21.86 12.03 -4.36
CA ARG A 293 22.10 12.78 -3.12
C ARG A 293 23.40 13.60 -3.17
N GLN A 294 24.42 13.10 -3.86
CA GLN A 294 25.72 13.77 -3.97
C GLN A 294 25.75 14.85 -5.06
N THR A 295 24.85 14.79 -6.04
CA THR A 295 24.89 15.62 -7.24
C THR A 295 23.76 16.65 -7.30
N TRP A 296 22.62 16.34 -6.70
CA TRP A 296 21.45 17.21 -6.71
C TRP A 296 21.42 18.14 -5.49
N ASN A 297 22.21 19.21 -5.60
CA ASN A 297 22.41 20.20 -4.53
C ASN A 297 21.18 21.08 -4.27
N GLU A 298 20.19 21.13 -5.17
CA GLU A 298 18.95 21.90 -4.93
C GLU A 298 18.14 21.33 -3.77
N ILE A 299 18.18 20.01 -3.51
CA ILE A 299 17.56 19.48 -2.28
C ILE A 299 18.30 19.97 -1.02
N LEU A 300 19.57 20.34 -1.14
CA LEU A 300 20.36 20.88 -0.02
C LEU A 300 20.22 22.40 0.11
N ASP A 301 19.87 23.12 -0.96
CA ASP A 301 19.70 24.59 -0.99
C ASP A 301 18.22 25.08 -0.96
N GLU A 302 17.25 24.30 -1.44
CA GLU A 302 15.80 24.63 -1.44
C GLU A 302 15.10 24.32 -0.12
N TRP A 303 15.79 23.67 0.83
CA TRP A 303 15.40 23.76 2.24
C TRP A 303 15.68 25.17 2.82
N SER A 304 16.24 26.09 2.02
CA SER A 304 16.57 27.47 2.39
C SER A 304 16.09 28.60 1.46
N VAL A 305 15.64 28.40 0.20
CA VAL A 305 15.34 29.57 -0.68
C VAL A 305 14.27 29.30 -1.75
N GLY A 306 13.04 29.82 -1.57
CA GLY A 306 11.97 29.73 -2.58
C GLY A 306 10.74 30.61 -2.35
N GLY A 307 10.88 31.73 -1.63
CA GLY A 307 9.81 32.71 -1.41
C GLY A 307 10.38 34.13 -1.31
N SER A 308 9.51 35.15 -1.43
CA SER A 308 9.85 36.52 -1.06
C SER A 308 10.49 36.57 0.34
N GLU A 309 11.27 37.60 0.65
CA GLU A 309 11.89 37.77 1.98
C GLU A 309 10.84 37.59 3.09
N THR A 310 9.62 38.10 2.88
CA THR A 310 8.48 37.97 3.78
C THR A 310 7.99 36.52 3.97
N ILE A 311 7.93 35.71 2.90
CA ILE A 311 7.59 34.28 3.01
C ILE A 311 8.70 33.50 3.73
N ARG A 312 9.97 33.86 3.50
CA ARG A 312 11.12 33.24 4.16
C ARG A 312 11.12 33.52 5.65
N ASP A 313 10.96 34.79 6.04
CA ASP A 313 10.89 35.21 7.44
C ASP A 313 9.73 34.56 8.18
N GLU A 314 8.57 34.44 7.53
CA GLU A 314 7.41 33.80 8.12
C GLU A 314 7.57 32.27 8.21
N ARG A 315 8.19 31.62 7.22
CA ARG A 315 8.52 30.19 7.27
C ARG A 315 9.47 29.89 8.44
N ASP A 316 10.50 30.70 8.58
CA ASP A 316 11.45 30.64 9.68
C ASP A 316 10.78 30.89 11.04
N ARG A 317 9.87 31.86 11.11
CA ARG A 317 9.06 32.12 12.30
C ARG A 317 8.21 30.91 12.69
N LEU A 318 7.51 30.31 11.73
CA LEU A 318 6.63 29.16 11.98
C LEU A 318 7.41 27.91 12.40
N THR A 319 8.56 27.65 11.78
CA THR A 319 9.42 26.50 12.13
C THR A 319 10.11 26.66 13.48
N ARG A 320 10.36 27.91 13.92
CA ARG A 320 10.85 28.24 15.27
C ARG A 320 9.76 28.26 16.35
N ALA A 321 8.49 28.11 16.00
CA ALA A 321 7.41 28.06 17.00
C ALA A 321 7.61 26.86 17.94
N THR A 322 7.74 27.13 19.23
CA THR A 322 7.95 26.09 20.25
C THR A 322 6.70 25.24 20.42
N LYS A 323 5.52 25.86 20.19
CA LYS A 323 4.21 25.22 20.26
C LYS A 323 3.23 25.87 19.29
N VAL A 324 2.57 25.05 18.47
CA VAL A 324 1.43 25.48 17.64
C VAL A 324 0.18 24.75 18.13
N SER A 325 -0.78 25.48 18.68
CA SER A 325 -2.05 24.90 19.14
C SER A 325 -3.11 25.02 18.05
N CYS A 326 -3.85 23.94 17.81
CA CYS A 326 -4.89 23.88 16.80
C CYS A 326 -6.28 23.89 17.46
N TRP A 327 -7.17 24.71 16.93
CA TRP A 327 -8.52 24.92 17.39
C TRP A 327 -9.51 24.67 16.26
N LEU A 328 -10.57 23.90 16.53
CA LEU A 328 -11.69 23.67 15.60
C LEU A 328 -12.97 24.20 16.23
N ASP A 329 -13.65 25.12 15.55
CA ASP A 329 -14.86 25.80 16.05
C ASP A 329 -14.69 26.29 17.51
N GLY A 330 -13.50 26.83 17.82
CA GLY A 330 -13.14 27.33 19.15
C GLY A 330 -12.71 26.29 20.19
N ARG A 331 -12.63 24.99 19.84
CA ARG A 331 -12.16 23.92 20.74
C ARG A 331 -10.74 23.50 20.40
N CYS A 332 -9.83 23.53 21.38
CA CYS A 332 -8.47 23.04 21.20
C CYS A 332 -8.49 21.52 20.94
N VAL A 333 -7.96 21.10 19.79
CA VAL A 333 -7.91 19.70 19.35
C VAL A 333 -6.52 19.09 19.44
N GLY A 334 -5.51 19.88 19.81
CA GLY A 334 -4.16 19.42 20.08
C GLY A 334 -3.10 20.39 19.60
N THR A 335 -1.85 19.93 19.60
CA THR A 335 -0.69 20.71 19.15
C THR A 335 -0.01 20.07 17.95
N THR A 336 0.56 20.92 17.11
CA THR A 336 1.38 20.56 15.95
C THR A 336 2.65 21.40 15.95
N ARG A 337 3.54 21.13 15.00
CA ARG A 337 4.73 21.90 14.70
C ARG A 337 4.94 21.92 13.19
N PHE A 338 5.47 23.03 12.70
CA PHE A 338 5.85 23.20 11.32
C PHE A 338 7.29 22.72 11.14
N GLU A 339 7.50 21.67 10.35
CA GLU A 339 8.84 21.20 10.02
C GLU A 339 9.39 21.94 8.81
N SER A 340 10.71 22.17 8.80
CA SER A 340 11.42 22.87 7.72
C SER A 340 11.19 22.22 6.35
N GLY A 341 11.03 20.89 6.30
CA GLY A 341 10.70 20.12 5.10
C GLY A 341 9.26 20.26 4.58
N GLY A 342 8.44 21.18 5.13
CA GLY A 342 7.07 21.41 4.66
C GLY A 342 6.05 20.39 5.20
N THR A 343 6.39 19.65 6.25
CA THR A 343 5.48 18.70 6.91
C THR A 343 4.98 19.25 8.24
N LEU A 344 3.74 18.91 8.62
CA LEU A 344 3.22 19.16 9.96
C LEU A 344 3.53 17.96 10.86
N SER A 345 4.36 18.17 11.88
CA SER A 345 4.65 17.18 12.90
C SER A 345 3.73 17.40 14.11
N GLY A 346 2.85 16.45 14.38
CA GLY A 346 1.84 16.62 15.41
C GLY A 346 0.74 15.58 15.34
N ASN A 347 -0.03 15.48 16.43
CA ASN A 347 -1.07 14.46 16.59
C ASN A 347 -2.49 14.96 16.25
N VAL A 348 -2.61 16.15 15.63
CA VAL A 348 -3.90 16.72 15.24
C VAL A 348 -4.40 16.05 13.96
N ARG A 349 -5.23 15.00 14.10
CA ARG A 349 -5.76 14.19 12.98
C ARG A 349 -6.60 14.98 11.98
N GLN A 350 -7.12 16.13 12.40
CA GLN A 350 -8.03 16.97 11.61
C GLN A 350 -7.28 17.92 10.67
N LEU A 351 -5.96 18.02 10.78
CA LEU A 351 -5.10 18.79 9.88
C LEU A 351 -4.48 17.89 8.79
N PRO A 352 -4.30 18.41 7.57
CA PRO A 352 -3.49 17.78 6.53
C PRO A 352 -2.01 17.63 6.94
N THR A 353 -1.23 16.88 6.15
CA THR A 353 0.12 16.40 6.52
C THR A 353 1.26 17.32 6.14
N HIS A 354 1.02 18.20 5.18
CA HIS A 354 1.98 19.12 4.62
C HIS A 354 1.46 20.53 4.76
N TRP A 355 2.39 21.47 4.77
CA TRP A 355 2.09 22.89 4.81
C TRP A 355 2.97 23.64 3.81
N GLN A 356 2.42 24.72 3.30
CA GLN A 356 3.11 25.64 2.41
C GLN A 356 2.58 27.05 2.65
N LEU A 357 3.46 28.05 2.57
CA LEU A 357 3.05 29.44 2.52
C LEU A 357 2.84 29.86 1.07
N LEU A 358 1.74 30.56 0.81
CA LEU A 358 1.38 31.10 -0.48
C LEU A 358 1.31 32.63 -0.35
N GLU A 359 1.92 33.34 -1.29
CA GLU A 359 1.80 34.79 -1.39
C GLU A 359 0.75 35.12 -2.47
N GLN A 360 -0.25 35.92 -2.11
CA GLN A 360 -1.28 36.37 -3.02
C GLN A 360 -0.81 37.60 -3.82
N PRO A 361 -1.44 37.91 -4.97
CA PRO A 361 -1.07 39.06 -5.80
C PRO A 361 -1.15 40.43 -5.10
N ASP A 362 -1.90 40.53 -4.01
CA ASP A 362 -2.02 41.74 -3.18
C ASP A 362 -0.96 41.81 -2.05
N GLY A 363 -0.02 40.85 -2.01
CA GLY A 363 1.04 40.76 -1.01
C GLY A 363 0.62 40.08 0.30
N THR A 364 -0.62 39.59 0.41
CA THR A 364 -1.05 38.86 1.60
C THR A 364 -0.50 37.43 1.61
N ILE A 365 -0.17 36.92 2.80
CA ILE A 365 0.36 35.56 2.98
C ILE A 365 -0.74 34.65 3.52
N CYS A 366 -0.94 33.52 2.85
CA CYS A 366 -1.81 32.45 3.30
C CYS A 366 -0.99 31.20 3.64
N LEU A 367 -1.46 30.45 4.62
CA LEU A 367 -0.92 29.14 4.98
C LEU A 367 -1.85 28.06 4.41
N ALA A 368 -1.36 27.32 3.43
CA ALA A 368 -2.04 26.18 2.86
C ALA A 368 -1.62 24.90 3.57
N LEU A 369 -2.58 24.14 4.08
CA LEU A 369 -2.36 22.81 4.62
C LEU A 369 -2.92 21.78 3.63
N MET A 370 -2.09 20.83 3.22
CA MET A 370 -2.41 19.87 2.16
C MET A 370 -1.95 18.46 2.55
N GLY A 371 -2.50 17.44 1.90
CA GLY A 371 -2.13 16.06 2.14
C GLY A 371 -3.32 15.11 2.21
N ASP A 372 -3.04 13.86 2.52
CA ASP A 372 -3.96 12.73 2.46
C ASP A 372 -4.80 12.52 3.73
N ARG A 373 -4.41 13.10 4.88
CA ARG A 373 -5.09 12.93 6.17
C ARG A 373 -6.42 13.68 6.29
N ALA A 374 -6.58 14.83 5.63
CA ALA A 374 -7.77 15.67 5.74
C ALA A 374 -7.94 16.54 4.49
N ALA A 375 -9.17 17.04 4.26
CA ALA A 375 -9.42 17.97 3.18
C ALA A 375 -8.50 19.21 3.30
N PRO A 376 -7.99 19.75 2.18
CA PRO A 376 -7.10 20.91 2.20
C PRO A 376 -7.70 22.08 2.98
N ILE A 377 -6.85 22.81 3.67
CA ILE A 377 -7.22 23.97 4.48
C ILE A 377 -6.42 25.15 3.97
N LEU A 378 -7.09 26.29 3.81
CA LEU A 378 -6.44 27.56 3.55
C LEU A 378 -6.67 28.47 4.75
N LEU A 379 -5.59 28.97 5.34
CA LEU A 379 -5.62 29.83 6.52
C LEU A 379 -5.02 31.19 6.17
N GLU A 380 -5.67 32.24 6.64
CA GLU A 380 -5.19 33.62 6.52
C GLU A 380 -4.41 34.01 7.77
N LYS A 381 -3.39 34.85 7.58
CA LYS A 381 -2.52 35.31 8.66
C LYS A 381 -3.21 36.40 9.49
N GLY A 382 -3.38 36.17 10.78
CA GLY A 382 -3.68 37.17 11.79
C GLY A 382 -2.43 37.60 12.59
N ASN A 383 -2.62 38.42 13.63
CA ASN A 383 -1.50 38.95 14.43
C ASN A 383 -0.74 37.86 15.23
N HIS A 384 -1.48 36.91 15.81
CA HIS A 384 -0.93 35.82 16.64
C HIS A 384 -1.53 34.44 16.29
N GLU A 385 -2.37 34.37 15.26
CA GLU A 385 -3.09 33.17 14.87
C GLU A 385 -3.30 33.10 13.36
N TRP A 386 -3.51 31.89 12.85
CA TRP A 386 -3.87 31.61 11.47
C TRP A 386 -5.28 31.05 11.43
N THR A 387 -6.21 31.71 10.75
CA THR A 387 -7.62 31.32 10.78
C THR A 387 -8.16 31.11 9.38
N GLY A 388 -9.01 30.10 9.19
CA GLY A 388 -9.62 29.82 7.91
C GLY A 388 -10.56 28.62 7.95
N THR A 389 -10.88 28.08 6.76
CA THR A 389 -11.83 26.97 6.62
C THR A 389 -11.31 25.92 5.64
N ARG A 390 -11.92 24.73 5.68
CA ARG A 390 -11.63 23.67 4.71
C ARG A 390 -12.09 24.09 3.31
N VAL A 391 -11.29 23.75 2.31
CA VAL A 391 -11.58 24.03 0.89
C VAL A 391 -12.75 23.17 0.37
N ALA A 392 -12.99 22.00 0.96
CA ALA A 392 -14.10 21.11 0.62
C ALA A 392 -14.64 20.34 1.85
N GLY A 393 -15.94 20.00 1.84
CA GLY A 393 -16.61 19.26 2.92
C GLY A 393 -17.31 20.13 3.96
N ARG A 394 -17.45 19.63 5.19
CA ARG A 394 -18.07 20.38 6.30
C ARG A 394 -17.24 21.63 6.60
N ARG A 395 -17.87 22.80 6.55
CA ARG A 395 -17.25 24.10 6.89
C ARG A 395 -17.10 24.23 8.40
N GLU A 396 -15.94 23.82 8.89
CA GLU A 396 -15.48 24.05 10.26
C GLU A 396 -14.47 25.20 10.22
N THR A 397 -14.47 26.05 11.25
CA THR A 397 -13.48 27.12 11.41
C THR A 397 -12.23 26.53 12.07
N ILE A 398 -11.08 26.69 11.42
CA ILE A 398 -9.79 26.22 11.92
C ILE A 398 -8.95 27.44 12.30
N THR A 399 -8.40 27.42 13.52
CA THR A 399 -7.46 28.42 14.02
C THR A 399 -6.19 27.75 14.52
N LEU A 400 -5.02 28.25 14.11
CA LEU A 400 -3.71 27.83 14.63
C LEU A 400 -3.05 28.98 15.38
N THR A 401 -2.77 28.81 16.67
CA THR A 401 -2.06 29.80 17.49
C THR A 401 -0.62 29.38 17.68
N CYS A 402 0.33 30.25 17.33
CA CYS A 402 1.76 29.94 17.39
C CYS A 402 2.42 30.67 18.58
N GLU A 403 2.97 29.90 19.52
CA GLU A 403 3.81 30.40 20.60
C GLU A 403 5.28 30.42 20.11
N LEU A 404 5.90 31.58 20.15
CA LEU A 404 7.33 31.75 19.84
C LEU A 404 8.11 31.80 21.15
N GLU A 405 9.34 31.29 21.13
CA GLU A 405 10.29 31.55 22.22
C GLU A 405 10.56 33.06 22.29
N GLU A 406 10.32 33.68 23.45
CA GLU A 406 10.80 35.03 23.69
C GLU A 406 12.34 34.97 23.69
N THR A 407 12.94 35.43 22.60
CA THR A 407 14.37 35.73 22.60
C THR A 407 14.58 36.81 23.65
N ASN A 408 15.17 36.41 24.79
CA ASN A 408 15.70 37.34 25.78
C ASN A 408 16.81 38.15 25.10
N ASP A 409 16.41 39.27 24.51
CA ASP A 409 17.29 40.21 23.85
C ASP A 409 18.08 40.98 24.93
N ARG A 410 19.12 40.33 25.46
CA ARG A 410 20.21 40.98 26.19
C ARG A 410 21.47 40.94 25.35
N PHE A 411 21.44 41.62 24.21
CA PHE A 411 22.66 42.18 23.64
C PHE A 411 23.01 43.46 24.42
N GLU A 412 23.89 43.31 25.41
CA GLU A 412 24.69 44.43 25.88
C GLU A 412 25.44 45.04 24.69
N ARG A 413 25.26 46.35 24.50
CA ARG A 413 26.11 47.17 23.64
C ARG A 413 27.56 47.04 24.12
N VAL A 414 28.36 46.22 23.45
CA VAL A 414 29.81 46.33 23.49
C VAL A 414 30.26 47.01 22.20
N SER A 415 30.69 48.25 22.38
CA SER A 415 31.30 49.12 21.38
C SER A 415 32.49 48.46 20.71
N VAL A 416 32.50 48.54 19.37
CA VAL A 416 33.61 48.19 18.49
C VAL A 416 34.84 49.01 18.83
N ASN A 417 35.94 48.34 19.17
CA ASN A 417 37.30 48.85 18.95
C ASN A 417 38.27 47.67 18.84
N GLY A 418 38.92 47.54 17.67
CA GLY A 418 40.14 46.74 17.48
C GLY A 418 39.98 45.48 16.62
N SER A 419 40.44 45.56 15.36
CA SER A 419 41.03 44.40 14.63
C SER A 419 42.29 43.91 15.40
N PRO A 420 42.71 42.62 15.38
CA PRO A 420 43.04 41.91 14.12
C PRO A 420 42.99 40.35 14.11
N ALA A 421 43.31 39.82 12.92
CA ALA A 421 44.01 38.57 12.59
C ALA A 421 43.25 37.25 12.35
N ARG A 422 43.22 36.87 11.06
CA ARG A 422 42.94 35.54 10.49
C ARG A 422 43.84 34.45 11.10
N LYS A 423 43.24 33.30 11.44
CA LYS A 423 43.92 32.00 11.49
C LYS A 423 43.15 30.99 10.62
N GLN A 424 43.83 30.42 9.63
CA GLN A 424 43.38 29.27 8.86
C GLN A 424 43.44 27.99 9.72
N PRO A 425 42.50 27.05 9.60
CA PRO A 425 42.67 25.69 10.09
C PRO A 425 43.37 24.77 9.06
N PRO A 426 44.03 23.69 9.52
CA PRO A 426 44.99 22.91 8.74
C PRO A 426 44.33 21.90 7.79
N SER A 427 44.98 21.71 6.63
CA SER A 427 44.70 20.66 5.65
C SER A 427 45.06 19.27 6.18
N VAL A 428 44.10 18.33 6.18
CA VAL A 428 44.36 16.90 6.38
C VAL A 428 44.13 16.18 5.05
N ARG A 429 45.20 15.58 4.52
CA ARG A 429 45.19 14.68 3.36
C ARG A 429 44.71 13.30 3.81
N PHE A 430 43.84 12.67 3.01
CA PHE A 430 43.54 11.24 3.11
C PHE A 430 44.16 10.52 1.91
N ASP A 431 45.13 9.64 2.19
CA ASP A 431 45.70 8.71 1.22
C ASP A 431 44.69 7.60 0.89
N CYS A 432 44.34 7.46 -0.39
CA CYS A 432 43.55 6.35 -0.89
C CYS A 432 44.47 5.19 -1.26
N GLN A 433 44.41 4.08 -0.52
CA GLN A 433 44.94 2.79 -0.97
C GLN A 433 43.81 1.92 -1.52
N LEU A 434 43.90 1.67 -2.82
CA LEU A 434 43.07 0.77 -3.60
C LEU A 434 43.26 -0.69 -3.14
N PHE A 435 42.18 -1.36 -2.74
CA PHE A 435 42.13 -2.81 -2.62
C PHE A 435 41.40 -3.41 -3.84
N SER A 436 42.10 -4.26 -4.57
CA SER A 436 41.56 -5.06 -5.68
C SER A 436 40.79 -6.29 -5.14
N PRO A 437 39.73 -6.76 -5.82
CA PRO A 437 38.97 -7.93 -5.38
C PRO A 437 39.63 -9.25 -5.81
N PRO A 438 39.54 -10.33 -5.01
CA PRO A 438 40.02 -11.65 -5.41
C PRO A 438 38.99 -12.38 -6.28
N SER A 439 39.50 -12.97 -7.37
CA SER A 439 38.82 -13.87 -8.29
C SER A 439 38.58 -15.24 -7.66
N GLN A 440 37.33 -15.71 -7.60
CA GLN A 440 37.02 -17.14 -7.55
C GLN A 440 35.76 -17.48 -8.36
N SER A 441 35.97 -18.43 -9.27
CA SER A 441 35.02 -19.08 -10.16
C SER A 441 34.09 -20.04 -9.40
N VAL A 442 32.78 -19.97 -9.64
CA VAL A 442 31.84 -21.04 -9.28
C VAL A 442 30.98 -21.37 -10.50
N ASN A 443 31.01 -22.64 -10.91
CA ASN A 443 30.23 -23.21 -12.01
C ASN A 443 28.72 -23.18 -11.73
N PRO A 444 27.86 -22.88 -12.74
CA PRO A 444 26.41 -22.98 -12.59
C PRO A 444 25.92 -24.44 -12.76
N LEU A 445 25.12 -24.90 -11.81
CA LEU A 445 24.35 -26.15 -11.90
C LEU A 445 23.19 -25.97 -12.89
N VAL A 446 23.19 -26.81 -13.92
CA VAL A 446 22.15 -26.94 -14.94
C VAL A 446 20.95 -27.70 -14.35
N LEU A 447 19.77 -27.08 -14.32
CA LEU A 447 18.49 -27.76 -14.07
C LEU A 447 17.76 -27.93 -15.41
N GLN A 448 17.47 -29.18 -15.77
CA GLN A 448 16.71 -29.54 -16.98
C GLN A 448 15.21 -29.26 -16.81
N PRO A 449 14.48 -28.90 -17.89
CA PRO A 449 13.03 -28.70 -17.84
C PRO A 449 12.25 -30.01 -17.96
N GLN A 450 11.17 -30.15 -17.19
CA GLN A 450 10.14 -31.19 -17.32
C GLN A 450 8.87 -30.61 -17.98
N PRO A 451 8.05 -31.44 -18.67
CA PRO A 451 7.14 -31.00 -19.72
C PRO A 451 5.79 -30.46 -19.24
N ALA A 452 5.19 -29.60 -20.08
CA ALA A 452 3.91 -28.93 -19.89
C ALA A 452 2.71 -29.90 -19.94
N ILE A 453 1.75 -29.71 -19.05
CA ILE A 453 0.43 -30.38 -19.06
C ILE A 453 -0.58 -29.41 -19.67
N ASP A 454 -1.20 -29.86 -20.76
CA ASP A 454 -2.26 -29.19 -21.53
C ASP A 454 -3.61 -29.40 -20.84
N ILE A 455 -4.33 -28.33 -20.47
CA ILE A 455 -5.71 -28.42 -19.96
C ILE A 455 -6.58 -27.48 -20.79
N ARG A 456 -7.40 -28.10 -21.65
CA ARG A 456 -8.47 -27.46 -22.41
C ARG A 456 -9.64 -27.12 -21.50
N SER A 457 -10.15 -25.91 -21.65
CA SER A 457 -11.33 -25.34 -21.00
C SER A 457 -12.63 -25.83 -21.66
N GLU A 458 -13.59 -26.33 -20.87
CA GLU A 458 -15.01 -26.35 -21.24
C GLU A 458 -15.80 -25.56 -20.19
N ALA A 459 -16.52 -24.55 -20.67
CA ALA A 459 -17.37 -23.67 -19.88
C ALA A 459 -18.79 -24.24 -19.79
N MET A 460 -19.42 -24.19 -18.62
CA MET A 460 -20.86 -24.40 -18.46
C MET A 460 -21.50 -23.19 -17.75
N GLN A 461 -22.46 -22.59 -18.46
CA GLN A 461 -23.36 -21.53 -18.01
C GLN A 461 -24.34 -22.02 -16.95
N TYR A 462 -24.66 -21.19 -15.97
CA TYR A 462 -25.90 -21.29 -15.19
C TYR A 462 -26.51 -19.90 -15.00
N ASP A 463 -27.68 -19.71 -15.63
CA ASP A 463 -28.69 -18.69 -15.33
C ASP A 463 -29.47 -19.10 -14.07
N VAL A 464 -29.77 -18.17 -13.15
CA VAL A 464 -31.01 -18.19 -12.36
C VAL A 464 -31.47 -16.77 -11.97
N ASP A 465 -32.79 -16.60 -12.17
CA ASP A 465 -33.73 -15.50 -11.97
C ASP A 465 -33.79 -14.77 -10.61
N HIS A 466 -34.35 -13.55 -10.68
CA HIS A 466 -34.77 -12.67 -9.60
C HIS A 466 -36.10 -13.06 -8.94
N SER A 467 -36.26 -12.79 -7.63
CA SER A 467 -37.54 -12.35 -7.06
C SER A 467 -37.39 -11.69 -5.67
N ASP A 468 -37.94 -10.48 -5.54
CA ASP A 468 -38.11 -9.64 -4.35
C ASP A 468 -39.15 -10.17 -3.33
N ASP A 469 -39.04 -9.78 -2.05
CA ASP A 469 -40.14 -9.13 -1.30
C ASP A 469 -39.63 -8.48 0.02
N PRO A 470 -40.14 -7.30 0.44
CA PRO A 470 -39.67 -6.50 1.56
C PRO A 470 -40.51 -6.71 2.83
N THR A 471 -40.18 -5.94 3.88
CA THR A 471 -40.86 -5.77 5.19
C THR A 471 -40.21 -6.48 6.40
N ARG A 472 -39.45 -5.71 7.21
CA ARG A 472 -39.79 -5.51 8.63
C ARG A 472 -38.97 -4.42 9.32
N SER A 473 -39.66 -3.79 10.25
CA SER A 473 -39.44 -2.53 10.94
C SER A 473 -38.35 -2.54 12.02
N THR A 474 -37.82 -1.34 12.23
CA THR A 474 -36.96 -0.86 13.32
C THR A 474 -37.65 -0.88 14.69
N SER A 475 -36.99 -1.43 15.72
CA SER A 475 -36.76 -0.75 17.02
C SER A 475 -35.92 -1.63 17.98
N ASP A 476 -34.84 -1.02 18.48
CA ASP A 476 -34.11 -1.28 19.74
C ASP A 476 -33.45 -2.64 20.00
N ILE A 477 -32.10 -2.63 20.06
CA ILE A 477 -31.32 -2.73 21.31
C ILE A 477 -29.83 -2.53 20.97
N ASN A 478 -29.32 -1.36 21.37
CA ASN A 478 -27.91 -1.03 21.46
C ASN A 478 -27.27 -1.78 22.65
N ASN A 479 -26.26 -2.58 22.36
CA ASN A 479 -24.95 -2.62 23.02
C ASN A 479 -24.16 -3.82 22.45
N ASP A 480 -22.87 -3.62 22.18
CA ASP A 480 -21.88 -4.60 21.67
C ASP A 480 -21.70 -4.73 20.14
N THR A 481 -21.92 -3.65 19.39
CA THR A 481 -21.58 -3.58 17.94
C THR A 481 -20.49 -2.55 17.63
N GLU A 482 -19.27 -2.74 18.16
CA GLU A 482 -18.07 -2.23 17.49
C GLU A 482 -17.84 -3.06 16.21
N THR A 483 -18.49 -2.59 15.16
CA THR A 483 -18.45 -3.15 13.81
C THR A 483 -17.21 -2.66 13.06
N TRP A 484 -16.75 -3.50 12.14
CA TRP A 484 -15.53 -3.47 11.33
C TRP A 484 -15.37 -2.23 10.40
N SER A 485 -16.09 -1.13 10.62
CA SER A 485 -15.89 0.15 9.90
C SER A 485 -14.67 0.94 10.40
N ALA A 486 -13.97 0.49 11.45
CA ALA A 486 -12.85 1.19 12.06
C ALA A 486 -11.44 0.60 11.81
N GLN A 487 -11.27 -0.42 10.95
CA GLN A 487 -9.96 -1.11 10.79
C GLN A 487 -9.35 -1.06 9.38
N THR A 488 -9.62 0.02 8.65
CA THR A 488 -8.65 0.53 7.66
C THR A 488 -8.12 1.89 8.11
N ALA A 489 -7.91 2.07 9.42
CA ALA A 489 -7.02 3.11 9.90
C ALA A 489 -5.60 2.67 9.53
N MET A 490 -4.99 3.40 8.58
CA MET A 490 -3.56 3.34 8.32
C MET A 490 -2.82 3.33 9.66
N VAL A 491 -1.94 2.35 9.85
CA VAL A 491 -0.94 2.46 10.91
C VAL A 491 -0.03 3.62 10.52
N SER A 492 -0.32 4.81 11.05
CA SER A 492 0.60 5.93 10.99
C SER A 492 1.80 5.63 11.88
N ALA A 493 2.94 6.24 11.57
CA ALA A 493 4.15 6.19 12.39
C ALA A 493 3.91 6.60 13.86
N ALA A 494 2.77 7.25 14.17
CA ALA A 494 2.38 7.61 15.54
C ALA A 494 2.08 6.40 16.45
N GLY A 495 1.65 5.26 15.90
CA GLY A 495 1.43 4.04 16.69
C GLY A 495 2.72 3.40 17.23
N LEU A 496 3.87 3.82 16.74
CA LEU A 496 5.19 3.39 17.22
C LEU A 496 5.73 4.30 18.33
N ASN A 497 5.24 5.55 18.46
CA ASN A 497 5.71 6.49 19.49
C ASN A 497 4.91 6.43 20.81
N GLU A 498 3.70 5.88 20.83
CA GLU A 498 2.99 5.59 22.10
C GLU A 498 3.63 4.45 22.91
N LEU A 499 4.38 3.56 22.25
CA LEU A 499 5.26 2.60 22.94
C LEU A 499 6.51 3.26 23.54
N ALA A 500 6.82 4.50 23.15
CA ALA A 500 8.07 5.18 23.50
C ALA A 500 7.96 6.18 24.67
N SER A 501 6.77 6.72 24.98
CA SER A 501 6.61 7.77 26.00
C SER A 501 5.94 7.32 27.30
N GLY A 502 5.63 6.03 27.46
CA GLY A 502 5.01 5.50 28.66
C GLY A 502 5.92 4.54 29.41
N GLY A 503 6.43 4.95 30.56
CA GLY A 503 6.52 4.08 31.75
C GLY A 503 5.12 3.63 32.23
N GLY A 504 4.21 3.36 31.29
CA GLY A 504 2.87 2.89 31.51
C GLY A 504 2.93 1.39 31.59
N ALA A 505 3.06 0.89 32.82
CA ALA A 505 2.31 -0.30 33.18
C ALA A 505 0.91 -0.17 32.56
N VAL A 506 0.53 -1.10 31.70
CA VAL A 506 -0.89 -1.38 31.53
C VAL A 506 -1.31 -1.90 32.90
N ILE A 507 -1.86 -1.00 33.72
CA ILE A 507 -2.68 -1.34 34.87
C ILE A 507 -3.87 -2.07 34.27
N ALA A 508 -3.75 -3.40 34.17
CA ALA A 508 -4.92 -4.24 34.19
C ALA A 508 -5.56 -3.99 35.54
N ASN A 509 -6.86 -3.67 35.58
CA ASN A 509 -7.61 -3.60 36.82
C ASN A 509 -7.28 -4.84 37.66
N ASP A 510 -6.65 -4.57 38.81
CA ASP A 510 -6.24 -5.52 39.82
C ASP A 510 -7.48 -6.11 40.46
N ASP A 511 -7.70 -7.42 40.26
CA ASP A 511 -8.34 -8.33 41.23
C ASP A 511 -8.43 -9.75 40.64
N ASN A 512 -7.31 -10.51 40.65
CA ASN A 512 -7.23 -11.85 41.28
C ASN A 512 -5.89 -12.57 41.02
N ARG A 513 -5.48 -13.33 42.04
CA ARG A 513 -4.14 -13.91 42.27
C ARG A 513 -3.90 -15.23 41.54
N GLN A 514 -2.73 -15.35 40.90
CA GLN A 514 -1.68 -16.37 41.09
C GLN A 514 -0.85 -16.50 39.79
N ASN A 515 0.46 -16.25 39.88
CA ASN A 515 1.50 -16.36 38.83
C ASN A 515 1.55 -15.27 37.74
N LYS A 516 1.87 -14.01 38.09
CA LYS A 516 2.43 -13.05 37.12
C LYS A 516 3.78 -12.50 37.58
N ILE A 517 4.80 -12.67 36.75
CA ILE A 517 6.12 -12.02 36.87
C ILE A 517 5.94 -10.54 36.47
N SER A 518 6.29 -9.61 37.36
CA SER A 518 6.26 -8.16 37.08
C SER A 518 7.24 -7.83 35.96
N ARG A 519 6.77 -7.14 34.92
CA ARG A 519 7.59 -6.73 33.75
C ARG A 519 8.09 -5.29 33.81
N GLN A 520 7.83 -4.56 34.90
CA GLN A 520 8.33 -3.20 35.05
C GLN A 520 9.86 -3.19 35.09
N GLY A 521 10.48 -2.46 34.17
CA GLY A 521 11.94 -2.29 34.11
C GLY A 521 12.70 -3.29 33.22
N LEU A 522 12.03 -4.23 32.54
CA LEU A 522 12.69 -5.15 31.59
C LEU A 522 13.03 -4.42 30.28
N LYS A 523 14.31 -4.46 29.88
CA LYS A 523 14.74 -4.01 28.55
C LYS A 523 14.29 -5.04 27.51
N LEU A 524 13.31 -4.67 26.68
CA LEU A 524 12.82 -5.51 25.60
C LEU A 524 13.84 -5.52 24.46
N GLU A 525 14.17 -6.71 23.95
CA GLU A 525 15.23 -6.89 22.93
C GLU A 525 14.67 -7.25 21.54
N SER A 526 13.38 -7.58 21.45
CA SER A 526 12.74 -7.89 20.17
C SER A 526 11.24 -7.66 20.18
N PHE A 527 10.67 -7.39 19.00
CA PHE A 527 9.24 -7.22 18.81
C PHE A 527 8.71 -8.33 17.91
N VAL A 528 7.62 -8.97 18.32
CA VAL A 528 6.96 -10.04 17.56
C VAL A 528 5.55 -9.59 17.18
N LYS A 529 5.28 -9.47 15.88
CA LYS A 529 3.93 -9.31 15.33
C LYS A 529 3.29 -10.69 15.17
N ILE A 530 2.07 -10.85 15.71
CA ILE A 530 1.29 -12.08 15.53
C ILE A 530 0.21 -11.86 14.47
N TYR A 531 0.12 -12.83 13.56
CA TYR A 531 -1.00 -12.99 12.65
C TYR A 531 -1.65 -14.36 12.82
N GLY A 532 -2.92 -14.47 12.49
CA GLY A 532 -3.64 -15.73 12.48
C GLY A 532 -5.13 -15.49 12.37
N LEU A 533 -5.92 -16.44 11.89
CA LEU A 533 -7.37 -16.29 11.88
C LEU A 533 -7.93 -16.33 13.31
N PRO A 534 -9.13 -15.81 13.59
CA PRO A 534 -9.80 -16.10 14.85
C PRO A 534 -9.83 -17.61 15.05
N ARG A 535 -9.58 -18.08 16.27
CA ARG A 535 -9.59 -19.51 16.64
C ARG A 535 -8.41 -20.34 16.12
N SER A 536 -7.32 -19.69 15.72
CA SER A 536 -6.06 -20.34 15.32
C SER A 536 -4.95 -20.26 16.37
N CYS A 537 -5.26 -20.33 17.68
CA CYS A 537 -4.28 -20.29 18.79
C CYS A 537 -3.50 -18.96 19.05
N THR A 538 -3.84 -17.86 18.36
CA THR A 538 -3.15 -16.56 18.51
C THR A 538 -2.98 -16.07 19.95
N ASN A 539 -3.97 -16.27 20.82
CA ASN A 539 -3.90 -15.79 22.21
C ASN A 539 -2.99 -16.65 23.07
N LEU A 540 -2.99 -17.98 22.85
CA LEU A 540 -2.10 -18.90 23.55
C LEU A 540 -0.65 -18.59 23.21
N ILE A 541 -0.33 -18.42 21.92
CA ILE A 541 1.02 -18.06 21.48
C ILE A 541 1.46 -16.72 22.02
N SER A 542 0.58 -15.71 22.00
CA SER A 542 0.89 -14.40 22.59
C SER A 542 1.22 -14.52 24.08
N HIS A 543 0.40 -15.24 24.83
CA HIS A 543 0.62 -15.50 26.25
C HIS A 543 1.94 -16.23 26.50
N LEU A 544 2.24 -17.31 25.76
CA LEU A 544 3.46 -18.10 25.95
C LEU A 544 4.74 -17.35 25.52
N LEU A 545 4.68 -16.56 24.45
CA LEU A 545 5.81 -15.74 24.01
C LEU A 545 6.16 -14.68 25.05
N ARG A 546 5.14 -14.00 25.60
CA ARG A 546 5.31 -13.13 26.74
C ARG A 546 5.88 -13.97 27.88
N LEU A 547 5.19 -15.04 28.26
CA LEU A 547 5.58 -16.14 29.14
C LEU A 547 7.10 -16.26 29.35
N ASN A 548 7.75 -16.53 28.23
CA ASN A 548 9.06 -17.16 28.19
C ASN A 548 10.18 -16.26 27.68
N PHE A 549 9.88 -15.18 26.95
CA PHE A 549 10.91 -14.41 26.23
C PHE A 549 10.86 -12.90 26.50
N ALA A 550 12.03 -12.26 26.40
CA ALA A 550 12.23 -10.82 26.52
C ALA A 550 11.76 -10.08 25.24
N THR A 551 10.51 -10.30 24.87
CA THR A 551 9.88 -9.76 23.67
C THR A 551 8.54 -9.11 23.97
N ASP A 552 8.21 -8.07 23.22
CA ASP A 552 6.85 -7.55 23.17
C ASP A 552 6.08 -8.14 21.98
N VAL A 553 4.82 -8.49 22.24
CA VAL A 553 3.96 -9.18 21.28
C VAL A 553 2.85 -8.25 20.79
N LEU A 554 2.99 -7.82 19.54
CA LEU A 554 2.14 -6.84 18.89
C LEU A 554 0.92 -7.51 18.26
N GLN A 555 -0.14 -7.68 19.05
CA GLN A 555 -1.36 -8.33 18.57
C GLN A 555 -2.22 -7.38 17.74
N ASN A 556 -2.55 -6.22 18.30
CA ASN A 556 -3.38 -5.22 17.62
C ASN A 556 -2.61 -3.92 17.37
N GLN A 557 -1.45 -3.78 18.02
CA GLN A 557 -0.44 -2.80 17.67
C GLN A 557 0.04 -3.11 16.24
N LEU A 558 0.11 -2.08 15.40
CA LEU A 558 0.45 -2.20 13.98
C LEU A 558 -0.61 -2.91 13.11
N GLY A 559 -1.87 -2.87 13.55
CA GLY A 559 -3.01 -3.44 12.83
C GLY A 559 -3.53 -4.71 13.48
N TRP A 560 -4.77 -5.07 13.18
CA TRP A 560 -5.46 -6.21 13.79
C TRP A 560 -4.77 -7.55 13.45
N LYS A 561 -4.48 -8.40 14.44
CA LYS A 561 -3.86 -9.72 14.25
C LYS A 561 -4.61 -10.66 13.30
N HIS A 562 -5.91 -10.44 13.12
CA HIS A 562 -6.76 -11.24 12.22
C HIS A 562 -7.03 -10.55 10.88
N GLY A 563 -6.42 -9.37 10.67
CA GLY A 563 -6.59 -8.52 9.50
C GLY A 563 -5.55 -8.76 8.39
N PRO A 564 -5.63 -7.98 7.30
CA PRO A 564 -4.69 -8.09 6.19
C PRO A 564 -3.25 -7.76 6.63
N ASN A 565 -2.29 -8.25 5.87
CA ASN A 565 -0.89 -7.95 6.12
C ASN A 565 -0.59 -6.48 5.77
N LEU A 566 0.13 -5.78 6.66
CA LEU A 566 0.56 -4.39 6.49
C LEU A 566 2.10 -4.23 6.61
N TRP A 567 2.80 -5.30 7.02
CA TRP A 567 4.22 -5.28 7.43
C TRP A 567 4.98 -6.45 6.79
N CYS A 568 6.30 -6.33 6.67
CA CYS A 568 7.12 -7.34 6.03
C CYS A 568 8.51 -7.45 6.66
N GLN A 569 9.27 -8.44 6.19
CA GLN A 569 10.69 -8.59 6.49
C GLN A 569 11.43 -7.27 6.28
N GLY A 570 12.27 -6.90 7.25
CA GLY A 570 13.04 -5.66 7.25
C GLY A 570 12.36 -4.47 7.94
N ASP A 571 11.05 -4.54 8.25
CA ASP A 571 10.43 -3.52 9.09
C ASP A 571 11.04 -3.54 10.51
N GLN A 572 11.17 -2.36 11.12
CA GLN A 572 11.83 -2.20 12.42
C GLN A 572 10.99 -1.36 13.38
N ILE A 573 11.20 -1.59 14.68
CA ILE A 573 10.64 -0.82 15.78
C ILE A 573 11.79 -0.35 16.66
N HIS A 574 11.99 0.97 16.73
CA HIS A 574 13.12 1.58 17.43
C HIS A 574 14.49 0.98 17.01
N GLY A 575 14.68 0.74 15.71
CA GLY A 575 15.90 0.13 15.16
C GLY A 575 16.03 -1.39 15.37
N ASN A 576 15.08 -2.03 16.07
CA ASN A 576 15.08 -3.48 16.28
C ASN A 576 14.24 -4.17 15.19
N PRO A 577 14.72 -5.28 14.60
CA PRO A 577 13.96 -6.03 13.59
C PRO A 577 12.62 -6.54 14.13
N LEU A 578 11.56 -6.31 13.35
CA LEU A 578 10.24 -6.89 13.59
C LEU A 578 10.22 -8.35 13.14
N LYS A 579 9.84 -9.24 14.06
CA LYS A 579 9.70 -10.68 13.83
C LYS A 579 8.23 -11.05 13.74
N PHE A 580 7.89 -12.15 13.09
CA PHE A 580 6.52 -12.54 12.80
C PHE A 580 6.23 -13.96 13.27
N VAL A 581 5.07 -14.16 13.89
CA VAL A 581 4.52 -15.49 14.17
C VAL A 581 3.14 -15.61 13.54
N ILE A 582 2.98 -16.58 12.65
CA ILE A 582 1.77 -16.81 11.87
C ILE A 582 1.10 -18.06 12.42
N CYS A 583 0.01 -17.87 13.15
CA CYS A 583 -0.77 -18.95 13.69
C CYS A 583 -1.79 -19.46 12.66
N VAL A 584 -1.73 -20.74 12.35
CA VAL A 584 -2.64 -21.41 11.40
C VAL A 584 -3.34 -22.58 12.06
N ARG A 585 -4.39 -23.08 11.40
CA ARG A 585 -5.16 -24.23 11.85
C ARG A 585 -5.70 -24.99 10.64
N HIS A 586 -5.87 -26.30 10.76
CA HIS A 586 -6.50 -27.12 9.73
C HIS A 586 -7.88 -26.54 9.35
N PRO A 587 -8.18 -26.30 8.07
CA PRO A 587 -9.33 -25.49 7.64
C PRO A 587 -10.68 -26.04 8.13
N TYR A 588 -10.88 -27.37 8.10
CA TYR A 588 -12.13 -27.99 8.55
C TYR A 588 -12.35 -27.87 10.06
N SER A 589 -11.28 -28.04 10.84
CA SER A 589 -11.34 -27.89 12.31
C SER A 589 -11.49 -26.41 12.69
N TRP A 590 -10.90 -25.52 11.88
CA TRP A 590 -11.06 -24.07 12.00
C TRP A 590 -12.50 -23.63 11.73
N LEU A 591 -13.12 -24.04 10.62
CA LEU A 591 -14.52 -23.71 10.29
C LEU A 591 -15.46 -24.12 11.43
N ALA A 592 -15.32 -25.34 11.94
CA ALA A 592 -16.09 -25.83 13.08
C ALA A 592 -15.87 -24.98 14.34
N SER A 593 -14.61 -24.65 14.66
CA SER A 593 -14.32 -23.80 15.82
C SER A 593 -14.81 -22.36 15.63
N PHE A 594 -14.77 -21.84 14.41
CA PHE A 594 -15.14 -20.48 14.09
C PHE A 594 -16.66 -20.28 14.07
N TYR A 595 -17.40 -21.25 13.52
CA TYR A 595 -18.86 -21.31 13.63
C TYR A 595 -19.32 -21.29 15.09
N ARG A 596 -18.74 -22.15 15.94
CA ARG A 596 -19.05 -22.18 17.38
C ARG A 596 -18.80 -20.84 18.05
N PHE A 597 -17.72 -20.16 17.67
CA PHE A 597 -17.40 -18.83 18.18
C PHE A 597 -18.43 -17.78 17.77
N GLU A 598 -18.83 -17.73 16.50
CA GLU A 598 -19.87 -16.79 16.05
C GLU A 598 -21.23 -17.11 16.67
N LYS A 599 -21.58 -18.39 16.80
CA LYS A 599 -22.85 -18.83 17.41
C LYS A 599 -22.92 -18.47 18.89
N GLN A 600 -21.85 -18.73 19.65
CA GLN A 600 -21.75 -18.34 21.07
C GLN A 600 -21.82 -16.82 21.25
N GLY A 601 -21.21 -16.06 20.34
CA GLY A 601 -21.28 -14.60 20.33
C GLY A 601 -22.58 -14.03 19.77
N ARG A 602 -23.59 -14.87 19.44
CA ARG A 602 -24.85 -14.48 18.78
C ARG A 602 -24.66 -13.71 17.46
N ARG A 603 -23.50 -13.86 16.82
CA ARG A 603 -23.13 -13.22 15.55
C ARG A 603 -23.72 -13.94 14.35
N THR A 604 -24.02 -15.23 14.48
CA THR A 604 -24.73 -16.00 13.46
C THR A 604 -25.86 -16.82 14.10
N GLN A 605 -26.96 -16.94 13.38
CA GLN A 605 -28.11 -17.80 13.72
C GLN A 605 -28.33 -18.92 12.68
N CYS A 606 -27.56 -18.92 11.58
CA CYS A 606 -27.72 -19.90 10.52
C CYS A 606 -27.12 -21.28 10.88
N SER A 607 -27.46 -22.28 10.07
CA SER A 607 -26.91 -23.64 10.23
C SER A 607 -25.39 -23.64 9.97
N PHE A 608 -24.72 -24.74 10.31
CA PHE A 608 -23.29 -24.87 10.01
C PHE A 608 -23.03 -24.82 8.49
N ALA A 609 -23.85 -25.51 7.70
CA ALA A 609 -23.74 -25.53 6.25
C ALA A 609 -23.91 -24.13 5.64
N ASP A 610 -24.95 -23.40 6.05
CA ASP A 610 -25.21 -22.04 5.58
C ASP A 610 -24.09 -21.07 5.96
N PHE A 611 -23.50 -21.24 7.14
CA PHE A 611 -22.36 -20.43 7.57
C PHE A 611 -21.13 -20.66 6.70
N VAL A 612 -20.84 -21.93 6.41
CA VAL A 612 -19.66 -22.34 5.64
C VAL A 612 -19.77 -21.89 4.18
N LEU A 613 -20.95 -22.03 3.58
CA LEU A 613 -21.19 -21.70 2.17
C LEU A 613 -21.59 -20.22 1.96
N GLY A 614 -22.22 -19.62 2.96
CA GLY A 614 -22.70 -18.24 2.93
C GLY A 614 -21.64 -17.24 3.41
N SER A 615 -21.99 -16.45 4.42
CA SER A 615 -21.20 -15.29 4.83
C SER A 615 -20.98 -15.20 6.35
N SER A 616 -19.85 -14.62 6.74
CA SER A 616 -19.49 -14.36 8.14
C SER A 616 -19.70 -12.90 8.48
N ARG A 617 -20.36 -12.62 9.61
CA ARG A 617 -20.47 -11.24 10.13
C ARG A 617 -19.13 -10.71 10.59
N THR A 618 -18.26 -11.56 11.16
CA THR A 618 -16.89 -11.16 11.53
C THR A 618 -16.09 -10.70 10.30
N TYR A 619 -16.41 -11.22 9.12
CA TYR A 619 -15.79 -10.83 7.86
C TYR A 619 -16.69 -9.98 6.95
N GLN A 620 -17.59 -9.18 7.55
CA GLN A 620 -18.45 -8.23 6.84
C GLN A 620 -19.21 -8.83 5.65
N GLY A 621 -19.83 -9.98 5.84
CA GLY A 621 -20.64 -10.60 4.79
C GLY A 621 -19.81 -11.37 3.75
N ARG A 622 -18.50 -11.55 3.95
CA ARG A 622 -17.68 -12.41 3.08
C ARG A 622 -17.68 -13.86 3.52
N ASN A 623 -17.48 -14.77 2.57
CA ASN A 623 -17.40 -16.19 2.85
C ASN A 623 -16.16 -16.55 3.70
N PRO A 624 -16.30 -17.40 4.73
CA PRO A 624 -15.20 -17.77 5.61
C PRO A 624 -14.06 -18.55 4.92
N ILE A 625 -14.35 -19.39 3.92
CA ILE A 625 -13.33 -20.18 3.19
C ILE A 625 -12.46 -19.26 2.34
N ASP A 626 -13.06 -18.31 1.62
CA ASP A 626 -12.31 -17.32 0.83
C ASP A 626 -11.39 -16.49 1.72
N ARG A 627 -11.87 -16.12 2.91
CA ARG A 627 -11.08 -15.37 3.89
C ARG A 627 -9.95 -16.20 4.47
N TYR A 628 -10.16 -17.50 4.67
CA TYR A 628 -9.10 -18.42 5.04
C TYR A 628 -8.01 -18.44 3.96
N ASN A 629 -8.37 -18.73 2.71
CA ASN A 629 -7.43 -18.80 1.58
C ASN A 629 -6.66 -17.49 1.43
N LEU A 630 -7.38 -16.36 1.39
CA LEU A 630 -6.79 -15.04 1.20
C LEU A 630 -5.80 -14.68 2.31
N LEU A 631 -6.24 -14.70 3.57
CA LEU A 631 -5.44 -14.19 4.68
C LEU A 631 -4.25 -15.11 4.98
N VAL A 632 -4.44 -16.42 4.92
CA VAL A 632 -3.36 -17.37 5.18
C VAL A 632 -2.32 -17.31 4.06
N ARG A 633 -2.73 -17.25 2.79
CA ARG A 633 -1.81 -17.02 1.66
C ARG A 633 -1.05 -15.70 1.80
N MET A 634 -1.74 -14.63 2.19
CA MET A 634 -1.13 -13.34 2.47
C MET A 634 -0.08 -13.41 3.59
N TRP A 635 -0.35 -14.12 4.69
CA TRP A 635 0.63 -14.20 5.78
C TRP A 635 1.80 -15.12 5.41
N LEU A 636 1.57 -16.24 4.74
CA LEU A 636 2.65 -17.13 4.31
C LEU A 636 3.60 -16.48 3.30
N GLY A 637 3.12 -15.51 2.51
CA GLY A 637 3.98 -14.67 1.67
C GLY A 637 5.02 -13.84 2.46
N MET A 638 4.92 -13.75 3.79
CA MET A 638 5.98 -13.18 4.66
C MET A 638 7.04 -14.20 5.06
N ALA A 639 6.74 -15.49 5.01
CA ALA A 639 7.60 -16.58 5.50
C ALA A 639 8.66 -17.01 4.47
N ILE A 640 9.11 -16.08 3.62
CA ILE A 640 10.17 -16.31 2.64
C ILE A 640 11.51 -16.57 3.37
N ASP A 641 11.70 -15.95 4.54
CA ASP A 641 12.87 -16.15 5.39
C ASP A 641 12.47 -16.63 6.81
N PRO A 642 12.88 -17.85 7.23
CA PRO A 642 12.57 -18.40 8.55
C PRO A 642 13.19 -17.61 9.71
N VAL A 643 14.18 -16.74 9.47
CA VAL A 643 14.79 -15.90 10.51
C VAL A 643 13.82 -14.80 10.97
N PHE A 644 12.90 -14.37 10.11
CA PHE A 644 11.99 -13.26 10.37
C PHE A 644 10.56 -13.69 10.62
N ALA A 645 10.13 -14.84 10.08
CA ALA A 645 8.76 -15.30 10.24
C ALA A 645 8.68 -16.81 10.51
N GLN A 646 7.83 -17.21 11.46
CA GLN A 646 7.59 -18.61 11.79
C GLN A 646 6.10 -18.94 11.76
N VAL A 647 5.76 -20.09 11.15
CA VAL A 647 4.40 -20.61 11.12
C VAL A 647 4.20 -21.56 12.30
N VAL A 648 3.12 -21.36 13.05
CA VAL A 648 2.74 -22.22 14.16
C VAL A 648 1.37 -22.82 13.91
N ARG A 649 1.29 -24.15 13.87
CA ARG A 649 0.01 -24.85 13.72
C ARG A 649 -0.64 -25.03 15.09
N SER A 650 -1.93 -24.74 15.15
CA SER A 650 -2.75 -24.89 16.37
C SER A 650 -2.68 -26.31 16.93
N GLU A 651 -2.59 -27.30 16.04
CA GLU A 651 -2.46 -28.71 16.35
C GLU A 651 -1.13 -28.97 17.08
N THR A 652 -0.02 -28.50 16.53
CA THR A 652 1.32 -28.73 17.09
C THR A 652 1.54 -28.06 18.44
N ILE A 653 1.07 -26.83 18.64
CA ILE A 653 1.23 -26.14 19.93
C ILE A 653 0.37 -26.79 21.02
N GLN A 654 -0.74 -27.41 20.66
CA GLN A 654 -1.59 -28.08 21.64
C GLN A 654 -1.05 -29.46 22.03
N GLU A 655 -0.29 -30.10 21.15
CA GLU A 655 0.39 -31.37 21.43
C GLU A 655 1.66 -31.18 22.26
N ASP A 656 2.55 -30.27 21.85
CA ASP A 656 3.83 -30.03 22.53
C ASP A 656 4.22 -28.55 22.50
N GLN A 657 3.88 -27.85 23.59
CA GLN A 657 4.21 -26.43 23.74
C GLN A 657 5.71 -26.18 23.80
N PHE A 658 6.47 -27.08 24.44
CA PHE A 658 7.90 -26.90 24.61
C PHE A 658 8.65 -27.02 23.29
N ALA A 659 8.29 -27.97 22.43
CA ALA A 659 8.90 -28.13 21.12
C ALA A 659 8.68 -26.89 20.24
N VAL A 660 7.46 -26.32 20.25
CA VAL A 660 7.16 -25.10 19.51
C VAL A 660 7.94 -23.91 20.07
N LEU A 661 7.98 -23.72 21.39
CA LEU A 661 8.70 -22.62 22.01
C LEU A 661 10.21 -22.68 21.74
N ARG A 662 10.84 -23.85 21.82
CA ARG A 662 12.26 -24.03 21.43
C ARG A 662 12.51 -23.71 19.96
N THR A 663 11.55 -24.04 19.10
CA THR A 663 11.65 -23.72 17.67
C THR A 663 11.59 -22.21 17.44
N LEU A 664 10.63 -21.52 18.08
CA LEU A 664 10.50 -20.06 18.01
C LEU A 664 11.74 -19.37 18.58
N GLU A 665 12.24 -19.81 19.72
CA GLU A 665 13.49 -19.31 20.32
C GLU A 665 14.65 -19.33 19.34
N ARG A 666 14.91 -20.50 18.74
CA ARG A 666 16.06 -20.72 17.85
C ARG A 666 15.91 -19.94 16.54
N GLN A 667 14.75 -20.06 15.89
CA GLN A 667 14.54 -19.50 14.54
C GLN A 667 14.40 -17.99 14.58
N LEU A 668 13.63 -17.47 15.54
CA LEU A 668 13.43 -16.04 15.70
C LEU A 668 14.49 -15.40 16.60
N LYS A 669 15.50 -16.14 17.09
CA LYS A 669 16.56 -15.63 17.97
C LYS A 669 15.98 -14.83 19.15
N LEU A 670 15.10 -15.46 19.94
CA LEU A 670 14.46 -14.83 21.08
C LEU A 670 15.26 -15.09 22.36
N THR A 671 15.45 -14.07 23.19
CA THR A 671 16.13 -14.18 24.48
C THR A 671 15.16 -14.68 25.54
N ARG A 672 15.51 -15.76 26.27
CA ARG A 672 14.68 -16.28 27.36
C ARG A 672 14.66 -15.34 28.57
N LEU A 673 13.52 -15.27 29.26
CA LEU A 673 13.40 -14.61 30.57
C LEU A 673 13.84 -15.51 31.72
N ASN A 674 13.63 -16.82 31.58
CA ASN A 674 13.93 -17.83 32.59
C ASN A 674 14.81 -18.93 31.99
N PRO A 675 15.64 -19.61 32.79
CA PRO A 675 16.43 -20.76 32.32
C PRO A 675 15.57 -21.86 31.71
N GLU A 676 14.41 -22.12 32.32
CA GLU A 676 13.44 -23.13 31.89
C GLU A 676 12.22 -22.48 31.22
N LEU A 677 11.66 -23.19 30.23
CA LEU A 677 10.42 -22.80 29.58
C LEU A 677 9.21 -23.22 30.43
N VAL A 678 8.14 -22.44 30.34
CA VAL A 678 6.87 -22.62 31.04
C VAL A 678 5.75 -22.79 30.02
N ASP A 679 4.90 -23.80 30.22
CA ASP A 679 3.69 -24.07 29.43
C ASP A 679 2.42 -23.55 30.10
N GLU A 680 1.32 -23.49 29.35
CA GLU A 680 -0.02 -23.15 29.86
C GLU A 680 -1.07 -24.13 29.35
N LYS A 681 -1.66 -24.90 30.27
CA LYS A 681 -2.64 -25.97 29.96
C LYS A 681 -4.09 -25.49 30.03
N LEU A 682 -4.32 -24.32 30.63
CA LEU A 682 -5.63 -23.71 30.78
C LEU A 682 -5.97 -22.83 29.57
N ARG A 683 -7.26 -22.57 29.39
CA ARG A 683 -7.75 -21.80 28.25
C ARG A 683 -7.38 -20.32 28.41
N VAL A 684 -6.64 -19.80 27.43
CA VAL A 684 -6.32 -18.37 27.34
C VAL A 684 -7.45 -17.60 26.63
N GLY A 685 -8.00 -16.59 27.30
CA GLY A 685 -9.07 -15.71 26.83
C GLY A 685 -8.63 -14.70 25.74
N PRO A 686 -9.57 -13.93 25.16
CA PRO A 686 -9.27 -12.84 24.23
C PRO A 686 -8.45 -11.70 24.84
N ASP A 687 -8.55 -11.55 26.16
CA ASP A 687 -7.82 -10.65 27.05
C ASP A 687 -6.54 -11.26 27.63
N GLU A 688 -6.13 -12.42 27.13
CA GLU A 688 -5.03 -13.24 27.66
C GLU A 688 -5.21 -13.69 29.12
N GLN A 689 -6.39 -13.52 29.69
CA GLN A 689 -6.70 -14.04 31.01
C GLN A 689 -6.83 -15.55 30.93
N ILE A 690 -6.10 -16.23 31.82
CA ILE A 690 -6.23 -17.66 32.02
C ILE A 690 -7.60 -17.93 32.61
N ARG A 691 -8.37 -18.77 31.94
CA ARG A 691 -9.71 -19.20 32.39
C ARG A 691 -9.56 -20.57 33.05
N ASP A 692 -10.26 -20.77 34.16
CA ASP A 692 -10.31 -22.05 34.87
C ASP A 692 -11.16 -23.10 34.13
N ARG A 693 -10.79 -23.35 32.87
CA ARG A 693 -11.35 -24.34 31.97
C ARG A 693 -10.21 -24.82 31.09
N THR A 694 -10.00 -26.12 31.03
CA THR A 694 -9.07 -26.72 30.08
C THR A 694 -9.57 -26.55 28.65
N PHE A 695 -8.64 -26.40 27.71
CA PHE A 695 -8.98 -26.44 26.29
C PHE A 695 -9.39 -27.88 25.95
N ASP A 696 -10.55 -28.05 25.29
CA ASP A 696 -11.05 -29.36 24.85
C ASP A 696 -10.24 -29.87 23.66
N LEU A 697 -9.04 -30.38 23.97
CA LEU A 697 -8.10 -30.94 23.00
C LEU A 697 -8.66 -32.21 22.37
N ASN A 698 -9.34 -33.04 23.19
CA ASN A 698 -9.92 -34.30 22.77
C ASN A 698 -10.90 -34.13 21.61
N TYR A 699 -11.76 -33.11 21.64
CA TYR A 699 -12.71 -32.85 20.56
C TYR A 699 -12.03 -32.69 19.18
N TYR A 700 -10.84 -32.10 19.14
CA TYR A 700 -10.12 -31.87 17.88
C TYR A 700 -9.20 -33.04 17.50
N GLN A 701 -8.50 -33.65 18.46
CA GLN A 701 -7.66 -34.82 18.22
C GLN A 701 -8.46 -36.03 17.73
N SER A 702 -9.64 -36.27 18.31
CA SER A 702 -10.56 -37.32 17.87
C SER A 702 -11.39 -36.94 16.63
N GLN A 703 -11.12 -35.80 16.02
CA GLN A 703 -11.81 -35.29 14.83
C GLN A 703 -13.33 -35.24 14.92
N ARG A 704 -13.90 -35.11 16.13
CA ARG A 704 -15.35 -35.06 16.36
C ARG A 704 -16.03 -33.87 15.67
N PHE A 705 -15.27 -32.90 15.18
CA PHE A 705 -15.80 -31.81 14.35
C PHE A 705 -16.31 -32.26 12.98
N LEU A 706 -15.87 -33.41 12.48
CA LEU A 706 -16.31 -33.96 11.21
C LEU A 706 -17.78 -34.37 11.21
N SER A 707 -18.37 -34.62 12.38
CA SER A 707 -19.81 -34.92 12.50
C SER A 707 -20.73 -33.76 12.10
N GLN A 708 -20.19 -32.57 11.80
CA GLN A 708 -20.95 -31.42 11.31
C GLN A 708 -20.99 -31.35 9.78
N TYR A 709 -20.21 -32.19 9.10
CA TYR A 709 -20.14 -32.24 7.65
C TYR A 709 -20.96 -33.43 7.15
N ASP A 710 -21.69 -33.23 6.07
CA ASP A 710 -22.15 -34.30 5.19
C ASP A 710 -21.26 -34.34 3.93
N ASP A 711 -21.42 -35.37 3.10
CA ASP A 711 -20.57 -35.57 1.92
C ASP A 711 -20.70 -34.41 0.91
N ALA A 712 -21.89 -33.83 0.79
CA ALA A 712 -22.16 -32.73 -0.13
C ALA A 712 -21.48 -31.43 0.31
N LEU A 713 -21.57 -31.10 1.60
CA LEU A 713 -20.90 -29.94 2.18
C LEU A 713 -19.38 -30.13 2.15
N LEU A 714 -18.89 -31.34 2.45
CA LEU A 714 -17.47 -31.65 2.38
C LEU A 714 -16.91 -31.43 0.96
N ALA A 715 -17.62 -31.92 -0.06
CA ALA A 715 -17.21 -31.74 -1.46
C ALA A 715 -17.14 -30.25 -1.85
N GLN A 716 -18.14 -29.45 -1.46
CA GLN A 716 -18.15 -28.01 -1.73
C GLN A 716 -17.03 -27.25 -1.01
N VAL A 717 -16.71 -27.66 0.22
CA VAL A 717 -15.56 -27.11 0.95
C VAL A 717 -14.25 -27.47 0.26
N ASN A 718 -14.11 -28.72 -0.20
CA ASN A 718 -12.92 -29.20 -0.90
C ASN A 718 -12.68 -28.48 -2.23
N ASP A 719 -13.75 -28.16 -2.95
CA ASP A 719 -13.68 -27.44 -4.24
C ASP A 719 -13.17 -26.00 -4.07
N ARG A 720 -13.57 -25.35 -2.96
CA ARG A 720 -13.21 -23.96 -2.68
C ARG A 720 -11.89 -23.78 -1.93
N LEU A 721 -11.37 -24.83 -1.31
CA LEU A 721 -10.09 -24.76 -0.60
C LEU A 721 -8.90 -24.74 -1.56
N ASP A 722 -7.96 -23.87 -1.25
CA ASP A 722 -6.75 -23.68 -2.05
C ASP A 722 -5.74 -24.83 -1.80
N ARG A 723 -5.64 -25.75 -2.77
CA ARG A 723 -4.85 -26.98 -2.63
C ARG A 723 -3.36 -26.72 -2.46
N ASP A 724 -2.81 -25.78 -3.19
CA ASP A 724 -1.39 -25.41 -3.10
C ASP A 724 -1.06 -24.82 -1.74
N LEU A 725 -1.96 -23.96 -1.24
CA LEU A 725 -1.84 -23.38 0.09
C LEU A 725 -1.85 -24.47 1.17
N LEU A 726 -2.75 -25.45 1.10
CA LEU A 726 -2.78 -26.56 2.05
C LEU A 726 -1.51 -27.40 1.97
N GLY A 727 -1.02 -27.69 0.76
CA GLY A 727 0.25 -28.38 0.56
C GLY A 727 1.42 -27.68 1.26
N SER A 728 1.51 -26.34 1.12
CA SER A 728 2.55 -25.53 1.77
C SER A 728 2.50 -25.58 3.31
N LEU A 729 1.31 -25.80 3.88
CA LEU A 729 1.08 -25.94 5.32
C LEU A 729 1.15 -27.39 5.82
N GLN A 730 1.45 -28.34 4.92
CA GLN A 730 1.40 -29.77 5.17
C GLN A 730 0.03 -30.26 5.63
N TYR A 731 -1.03 -29.62 5.15
CA TYR A 731 -2.41 -30.09 5.30
C TYR A 731 -2.86 -30.85 4.06
N ARG A 732 -3.87 -31.70 4.24
CA ARG A 732 -4.49 -32.47 3.16
C ARG A 732 -6.00 -32.23 3.19
N LEU A 733 -6.63 -32.36 2.02
CA LEU A 733 -8.08 -32.43 1.96
C LEU A 733 -8.57 -33.69 2.66
N ILE A 734 -9.79 -33.63 3.17
CA ILE A 734 -10.50 -34.79 3.71
C ILE A 734 -11.36 -35.35 2.59
N ASP A 735 -10.98 -36.53 2.09
CA ASP A 735 -11.62 -37.14 0.92
C ASP A 735 -12.90 -37.91 1.27
N GLN A 736 -12.99 -38.46 2.49
CA GLN A 736 -14.14 -39.21 2.98
C GLN A 736 -14.36 -38.95 4.48
N LEU A 737 -15.63 -38.86 4.89
CA LEU A 737 -15.99 -38.76 6.30
C LEU A 737 -15.73 -40.10 7.02
N PRO A 738 -15.35 -40.08 8.32
CA PRO A 738 -15.24 -41.29 9.10
C PRO A 738 -16.58 -42.02 9.17
N ALA A 739 -16.57 -43.36 9.10
CA ALA A 739 -17.78 -44.16 9.28
C ALA A 739 -18.49 -43.76 10.61
N PRO A 740 -19.83 -43.70 10.64
CA PRO A 740 -20.55 -43.38 11.87
C PRO A 740 -20.12 -44.36 12.97
N VAL A 741 -19.52 -43.84 14.04
CA VAL A 741 -19.24 -44.68 15.21
C VAL A 741 -20.62 -45.07 15.76
N GLY A 742 -20.99 -46.33 15.58
CA GLY A 742 -22.22 -46.87 16.13
C GLY A 742 -22.28 -46.55 17.61
N VAL A 743 -23.44 -46.06 18.08
CA VAL A 743 -23.71 -45.82 19.49
C VAL A 743 -23.60 -47.15 20.22
N GLY A 744 -22.40 -47.47 20.68
CA GLY A 744 -22.19 -48.48 21.71
C GLY A 744 -22.68 -47.89 23.02
N VAL A 745 -23.75 -48.46 23.56
CA VAL A 745 -24.13 -48.26 24.97
C VAL A 745 -22.93 -48.63 25.83
N PHE A 746 -22.28 -47.65 26.46
CA PHE A 746 -21.60 -47.73 27.77
C PHE A 746 -21.40 -46.33 28.35
#